data_AF-A0A1M3N5A5-F1
#
_entry.id   AF-A0A1M3N5A5-F1
#
_cell.length_a   1.000
_cell.length_b   1.000
_cell.length_c   1.000
_cell.angle_alpha   90.00
_cell.angle_beta   90.00
_cell.angle_gamma   90.00
#
_symmetry.space_group_name_H-M   'P 1'
#
loop_
_entity.id
_entity.type
_entity.pdbx_description
1 polymer ?
#
loop_
_entity_poly.entity_id
_entity_poly.type
_entity_poly.pdbx_seq_one_letter_code
_entity_poly.pdbx_strand_id
1 'polypeptide(L)'
;MFGHAAVAPGAPPVAAPGLGMDPPGAAPTPRRPAAPTALGPAVASPPATFAKTTFDPAPYGAAQAGPESTAVSQRPTVVVPPPEAETKPVLAQTIADPQVAERAREIRELALAEAAKPNPETPGPTAKDAAPRPAPAFGKTMVLGGEAPAAVPAPAPAPAIDTSPLSKSVLAPTGALPASAGSVQSAPVGSPALQVAPVPVPAPATAAQALGAPGSDKQTMFGMPAVGLPAPAPQPPPAAAIPPAFKTMLGVALPGIAPTHEKPPAQPAPAQRAGTLLGVAAPGIAPSAAHVPPAYAAPRFEPPAAPAPPVVPAPPPLVVEPLPEAPRVPKKKGIPAVAVVGIVFALVAIIGTVAALVILRAGAPLSAQPQLDETGKESLRIRCESCPDGTVISLGASSSKVEGAATLLPLPAPLSIGDNDLEMTIDRPPPGRDETVKVHVPVAYRVKADLSSLTVAPAAITVRVEALAGTEVTVDGKPVVLDASGKGWHAIDVSSEVEGPSDDQKTIDKQIPFTIKAKGAAAPENGQLVVRTGVAPLHLDAPGRELYTDRPTGNIAGQVKPGGTVLVDGQNVAVDAQGRFGVRVELPADGEKTLTLVANAPPLAPRTVRSKLVRVASLDAAAKTIDAKSPLTFDAYGSDPGSKVGQLAMVDGEVQDVRVGQGHTVMAVEDKKSCTAKKGACVVRVVHGEEIKVARGDSVRAYGRIQGTATLNGQMIPDLEGALVLTKAAKK
;
A
#
# COMPACT_ATOMS: atom_id res chain seq x y z
N MET A 1 1.05 51.30 -64.75
CA MET A 1 0.82 52.72 -64.41
C MET A 1 1.08 52.92 -62.91
N PHE A 2 1.21 54.16 -62.44
CA PHE A 2 1.54 54.56 -61.06
C PHE A 2 0.46 54.17 -60.02
N GLY A 3 0.69 54.12 -58.70
CA GLY A 3 1.93 54.31 -57.91
C GLY A 3 1.72 54.36 -56.37
N HIS A 4 2.83 54.27 -55.61
CA HIS A 4 3.13 54.62 -54.19
C HIS A 4 2.08 54.71 -53.02
N ALA A 5 2.52 54.14 -51.87
CA ALA A 5 2.41 54.65 -50.46
C ALA A 5 1.05 54.67 -49.70
N ALA A 6 0.94 54.74 -48.36
CA ALA A 6 1.77 54.29 -47.20
C ALA A 6 1.02 54.55 -45.83
N VAL A 7 1.65 54.20 -44.68
CA VAL A 7 1.45 54.75 -43.29
C VAL A 7 0.37 54.17 -42.30
N ALA A 8 0.89 53.51 -41.25
CA ALA A 8 0.54 53.52 -39.80
C ALA A 8 -0.83 53.02 -39.20
N PRO A 9 -0.90 52.70 -37.86
CA PRO A 9 -2.02 51.99 -37.21
C PRO A 9 -2.81 52.77 -36.13
N GLY A 10 -3.84 52.15 -35.53
CA GLY A 10 -4.65 52.65 -34.39
C GLY A 10 -5.18 51.54 -33.45
N ALA A 11 -5.74 51.89 -32.29
CA ALA A 11 -5.96 50.97 -31.15
C ALA A 11 -7.47 50.81 -30.68
N PRO A 12 -7.87 50.67 -29.39
CA PRO A 12 -8.73 49.54 -28.96
C PRO A 12 -10.07 49.92 -28.25
N PRO A 13 -10.89 48.95 -27.79
CA PRO A 13 -12.05 49.17 -26.93
C PRO A 13 -11.77 49.04 -25.40
N VAL A 14 -12.75 49.42 -24.57
CA VAL A 14 -12.67 49.68 -23.11
C VAL A 14 -13.41 48.61 -22.26
N ALA A 15 -13.20 48.58 -20.93
CA ALA A 15 -13.74 47.57 -20.00
C ALA A 15 -14.37 48.13 -18.70
N ALA A 16 -15.17 47.29 -18.02
CA ALA A 16 -15.67 47.40 -16.62
C ALA A 16 -16.62 48.59 -16.32
N PRO A 17 -17.36 48.63 -15.17
CA PRO A 17 -16.93 48.41 -13.77
C PRO A 17 -17.73 47.30 -13.00
N GLY A 18 -17.56 47.00 -11.70
CA GLY A 18 -16.75 47.65 -10.65
C GLY A 18 -16.65 46.87 -9.32
N LEU A 19 -16.11 47.52 -8.28
CA LEU A 19 -15.80 46.97 -6.94
C LEU A 19 -16.32 47.91 -5.82
N GLY A 20 -16.28 47.46 -4.55
CA GLY A 20 -16.44 48.32 -3.38
C GLY A 20 -15.94 47.68 -2.07
N MET A 21 -15.07 48.36 -1.34
CA MET A 21 -14.64 48.02 0.03
C MET A 21 -14.01 49.28 0.70
N ASP A 22 -14.17 49.44 2.01
CA ASP A 22 -13.90 50.69 2.76
C ASP A 22 -12.71 50.62 3.76
N PRO A 23 -12.18 51.78 4.26
CA PRO A 23 -10.86 51.88 4.91
C PRO A 23 -10.85 51.87 6.47
N PRO A 24 -9.64 51.81 7.12
CA PRO A 24 -9.46 51.69 8.58
C PRO A 24 -8.96 52.97 9.31
N GLY A 25 -8.92 52.97 10.65
CA GLY A 25 -8.17 53.99 11.42
C GLY A 25 -8.15 53.88 12.96
N ALA A 26 -7.12 54.51 13.57
CA ALA A 26 -6.91 54.87 14.99
C ALA A 26 -6.52 53.80 16.04
N ALA A 27 -5.87 54.25 17.13
CA ALA A 27 -5.27 53.45 18.22
C ALA A 27 -5.18 54.24 19.56
N PRO A 28 -4.93 53.57 20.72
CA PRO A 28 -4.49 54.26 21.95
C PRO A 28 -3.31 53.59 22.73
N THR A 29 -2.86 54.26 23.80
CA THR A 29 -1.64 54.00 24.61
C THR A 29 -1.88 53.30 25.98
N PRO A 30 -0.83 52.82 26.69
CA PRO A 30 -0.96 51.89 27.84
C PRO A 30 -1.01 52.53 29.24
N ARG A 31 -1.38 51.74 30.27
CA ARG A 31 -1.25 52.08 31.71
C ARG A 31 -0.80 50.89 32.59
N ARG A 32 -0.29 51.21 33.80
CA ARG A 32 0.28 50.30 34.82
C ARG A 32 -0.79 49.63 35.73
N PRO A 33 -0.46 48.55 36.47
CA PRO A 33 -1.37 47.83 37.35
C PRO A 33 -1.37 48.33 38.81
N ALA A 34 -2.41 47.97 39.57
CA ALA A 34 -2.47 48.05 41.04
C ALA A 34 -3.45 47.02 41.63
N ALA A 35 -3.20 46.63 42.89
CA ALA A 35 -4.04 45.86 43.82
C ALA A 35 -3.68 46.35 45.25
N PRO A 36 -4.29 45.90 46.37
CA PRO A 36 -5.40 44.95 46.54
C PRO A 36 -6.50 45.44 47.53
N THR A 37 -7.31 44.51 48.08
CA THR A 37 -7.89 44.48 49.46
C THR A 37 -9.42 44.33 49.54
N ALA A 38 -9.87 43.50 50.50
CA ALA A 38 -11.20 42.95 50.67
C ALA A 38 -12.21 43.81 51.46
N LEU A 39 -13.50 43.41 51.43
CA LEU A 39 -14.31 43.01 52.60
C LEU A 39 -15.68 42.37 52.18
N GLY A 40 -16.38 41.71 53.12
CA GLY A 40 -17.63 40.94 52.90
C GLY A 40 -18.94 41.74 53.06
N PRO A 41 -20.11 41.14 53.42
CA PRO A 41 -20.33 39.83 54.06
C PRO A 41 -21.30 38.88 53.29
N ALA A 42 -21.84 37.85 53.97
CA ALA A 42 -22.58 36.72 53.38
C ALA A 42 -24.07 36.62 53.79
N VAL A 43 -24.85 35.87 52.99
CA VAL A 43 -26.14 35.22 53.32
C VAL A 43 -26.12 33.80 52.71
N ALA A 44 -26.88 32.84 53.24
CA ALA A 44 -26.62 31.40 53.07
C ALA A 44 -27.85 30.54 52.68
N SER A 45 -27.58 29.24 52.40
CA SER A 45 -28.51 28.09 52.23
C SER A 45 -28.97 27.78 50.79
N PRO A 46 -29.29 26.51 50.47
CA PRO A 46 -28.54 25.28 50.82
C PRO A 46 -28.30 24.34 49.60
N PRO A 47 -27.34 23.39 49.65
CA PRO A 47 -27.10 22.44 48.57
C PRO A 47 -28.08 21.25 48.61
N ALA A 48 -28.50 20.76 47.44
CA ALA A 48 -29.29 19.54 47.31
C ALA A 48 -28.40 18.28 47.38
N THR A 49 -28.86 17.25 48.09
CA THR A 49 -28.16 15.97 48.27
C THR A 49 -28.27 15.09 47.03
N PHE A 50 -27.12 14.71 46.44
CA PHE A 50 -27.03 13.56 45.54
C PHE A 50 -26.61 12.31 46.31
N ALA A 51 -27.36 11.22 46.15
CA ALA A 51 -27.15 9.99 46.90
C ALA A 51 -25.97 9.17 46.34
N LYS A 52 -25.18 8.58 47.25
CA LYS A 52 -24.31 7.44 46.91
C LYS A 52 -25.18 6.20 46.73
N THR A 53 -25.08 5.55 45.58
CA THR A 53 -25.59 4.18 45.39
C THR A 53 -24.45 3.20 45.69
N THR A 54 -24.43 2.65 46.90
CA THR A 54 -23.52 1.54 47.25
C THR A 54 -24.00 0.25 46.61
N PHE A 55 -23.10 -0.60 46.12
CA PHE A 55 -23.43 -1.88 45.49
C PHE A 55 -22.72 -3.02 46.25
N ASP A 56 -23.40 -3.57 47.26
CA ASP A 56 -22.90 -4.71 48.04
C ASP A 56 -23.27 -6.05 47.38
N PRO A 57 -22.34 -7.01 47.26
CA PRO A 57 -22.61 -8.33 46.70
C PRO A 57 -23.20 -9.28 47.76
N ALA A 58 -24.36 -9.88 47.46
CA ALA A 58 -24.96 -10.95 48.27
C ALA A 58 -24.45 -12.35 47.85
N PRO A 59 -24.39 -13.34 48.77
CA PRO A 59 -23.64 -14.58 48.55
C PRO A 59 -24.44 -15.69 47.86
N TYR A 60 -23.75 -16.52 47.06
CA TYR A 60 -24.26 -17.83 46.64
C TYR A 60 -24.01 -18.89 47.71
N GLY A 61 -25.08 -19.45 48.26
CA GLY A 61 -25.03 -20.56 49.23
C GLY A 61 -24.87 -21.93 48.57
N ALA A 62 -24.39 -22.90 49.35
CA ALA A 62 -24.32 -24.30 48.94
C ALA A 62 -25.69 -24.99 48.95
N ALA A 63 -25.86 -26.02 48.13
CA ALA A 63 -27.02 -26.91 48.15
C ALA A 63 -26.60 -28.35 48.52
N GLN A 64 -27.38 -29.01 49.39
CA GLN A 64 -27.19 -30.40 49.79
C GLN A 64 -28.02 -31.36 48.93
N ALA A 65 -27.92 -32.68 49.20
CA ALA A 65 -28.33 -33.74 48.28
C ALA A 65 -29.68 -34.42 48.60
N GLY A 66 -30.22 -35.11 47.59
CA GLY A 66 -31.24 -36.17 47.71
C GLY A 66 -32.62 -35.83 47.13
N PRO A 67 -33.51 -36.82 46.89
CA PRO A 67 -33.32 -38.28 47.04
C PRO A 67 -33.41 -39.06 45.70
N GLU A 68 -33.63 -40.38 45.78
CA GLU A 68 -33.56 -41.36 44.69
C GLU A 68 -34.72 -41.33 43.67
N SER A 69 -34.43 -41.80 42.44
CA SER A 69 -35.41 -42.53 41.61
C SER A 69 -34.71 -43.43 40.58
N THR A 70 -35.32 -44.55 40.20
CA THR A 70 -34.66 -45.71 39.56
C THR A 70 -34.93 -45.82 38.04
N ALA A 71 -33.88 -45.92 37.22
CA ALA A 71 -34.00 -46.31 35.81
C ALA A 71 -32.75 -47.02 35.23
N VAL A 72 -32.92 -48.31 34.95
CA VAL A 72 -32.24 -49.21 33.98
C VAL A 72 -30.89 -48.76 33.35
N SER A 73 -29.86 -49.58 33.58
CA SER A 73 -28.55 -49.51 32.91
C SER A 73 -28.57 -49.98 31.45
N GLN A 74 -27.99 -49.18 30.54
CA GLN A 74 -27.32 -49.68 29.33
C GLN A 74 -25.98 -48.96 29.15
N ARG A 75 -24.90 -49.71 28.84
CA ARG A 75 -23.57 -49.16 28.57
C ARG A 75 -23.36 -48.94 27.07
N PRO A 76 -22.92 -47.75 26.61
CA PRO A 76 -22.22 -47.63 25.34
C PRO A 76 -20.76 -48.12 25.50
N THR A 77 -20.30 -48.96 24.59
CA THR A 77 -18.90 -49.42 24.57
C THR A 77 -18.00 -48.33 24.00
N VAL A 78 -17.02 -47.87 24.78
CA VAL A 78 -15.96 -46.97 24.26
C VAL A 78 -15.04 -47.77 23.35
N VAL A 79 -15.05 -47.45 22.06
CA VAL A 79 -14.09 -47.99 21.10
C VAL A 79 -12.78 -47.22 21.25
N VAL A 80 -11.73 -47.91 21.64
CA VAL A 80 -10.37 -47.35 21.72
C VAL A 80 -9.75 -47.35 20.32
N PRO A 81 -9.32 -46.19 19.77
CA PRO A 81 -8.57 -46.17 18.52
C PRO A 81 -7.17 -46.77 18.71
N PRO A 82 -6.61 -47.46 17.70
CA PRO A 82 -5.25 -48.00 17.76
C PRO A 82 -4.20 -46.87 17.78
N PRO A 83 -2.99 -47.11 18.33
CA PRO A 83 -1.94 -46.10 18.37
C PRO A 83 -1.41 -45.79 16.96
N GLU A 84 -1.27 -44.50 16.65
CA GLU A 84 -0.64 -44.02 15.41
C GLU A 84 0.87 -44.29 15.43
N ALA A 85 1.44 -44.61 14.27
CA ALA A 85 2.86 -44.93 14.14
C ALA A 85 3.74 -43.69 14.00
N GLU A 86 4.94 -43.70 14.60
CA GLU A 86 5.89 -42.59 14.58
C GLU A 86 6.33 -42.20 13.16
N THR A 87 5.80 -41.09 12.65
CA THR A 87 6.32 -40.44 11.43
C THR A 87 7.47 -39.49 11.79
N LYS A 88 8.70 -39.98 11.64
CA LYS A 88 9.91 -39.20 11.91
C LYS A 88 10.04 -38.00 10.95
N PRO A 89 10.33 -36.78 11.43
CA PRO A 89 10.45 -35.60 10.57
C PRO A 89 11.76 -35.63 9.77
N VAL A 90 11.67 -35.98 8.48
CA VAL A 90 12.80 -35.90 7.54
C VAL A 90 12.95 -34.45 7.04
N LEU A 91 13.52 -33.58 7.88
CA LEU A 91 13.74 -32.17 7.53
C LEU A 91 15.06 -31.59 8.09
N ALA A 92 16.14 -32.38 8.06
CA ALA A 92 17.45 -32.00 8.63
C ALA A 92 18.67 -32.50 7.83
N GLN A 93 18.57 -32.71 6.50
CA GLN A 93 19.67 -33.23 5.67
C GLN A 93 19.91 -32.49 4.34
N THR A 94 19.47 -31.23 4.20
CA THR A 94 19.62 -30.44 2.95
C THR A 94 20.62 -29.28 3.06
N ILE A 95 21.50 -29.30 4.06
CA ILE A 95 22.54 -28.26 4.31
C ILE A 95 23.96 -28.87 4.25
N ALA A 96 24.10 -30.04 3.62
CA ALA A 96 25.37 -30.78 3.50
C ALA A 96 25.66 -31.24 2.05
N ASP A 97 24.98 -30.67 1.05
CA ASP A 97 25.28 -30.91 -0.36
C ASP A 97 26.34 -29.90 -0.87
N PRO A 98 27.58 -30.33 -1.18
CA PRO A 98 28.62 -29.43 -1.68
C PRO A 98 28.27 -28.82 -3.05
N GLN A 99 27.44 -29.48 -3.88
CA GLN A 99 27.04 -28.96 -5.20
C GLN A 99 26.22 -27.67 -5.08
N VAL A 100 25.40 -27.56 -4.02
CA VAL A 100 24.60 -26.36 -3.73
C VAL A 100 25.50 -25.21 -3.25
N ALA A 101 26.49 -25.51 -2.41
CA ALA A 101 27.47 -24.53 -1.96
C ALA A 101 28.38 -24.03 -3.10
N GLU A 102 28.70 -24.89 -4.06
CA GLU A 102 29.52 -24.57 -5.23
C GLU A 102 28.75 -23.69 -6.23
N ARG A 103 27.50 -24.04 -6.56
CA ARG A 103 26.61 -23.16 -7.35
C ARG A 103 26.36 -21.80 -6.69
N ALA A 104 26.26 -21.75 -5.36
CA ALA A 104 26.13 -20.49 -4.63
C ALA A 104 27.39 -19.60 -4.75
N ARG A 105 28.56 -20.18 -5.03
CA ARG A 105 29.78 -19.42 -5.36
C ARG A 105 29.76 -18.95 -6.81
N GLU A 106 29.44 -19.81 -7.79
CA GLU A 106 29.33 -19.42 -9.20
C GLU A 106 28.37 -18.25 -9.39
N ILE A 107 27.17 -18.31 -8.80
CA ILE A 107 26.15 -17.24 -8.88
C ILE A 107 26.67 -15.93 -8.26
N ARG A 108 27.43 -16.01 -7.16
CA ARG A 108 28.02 -14.82 -6.51
C ARG A 108 29.16 -14.23 -7.32
N GLU A 109 29.97 -15.06 -7.97
CA GLU A 109 31.08 -14.60 -8.82
C GLU A 109 30.56 -13.97 -10.13
N LEU A 110 29.53 -14.58 -10.74
CA LEU A 110 28.79 -13.98 -11.86
C LEU A 110 28.17 -12.63 -11.50
N ALA A 111 27.52 -12.51 -10.33
CA ALA A 111 26.95 -11.24 -9.87
C ALA A 111 28.01 -10.14 -9.64
N LEU A 112 29.20 -10.51 -9.16
CA LEU A 112 30.34 -9.59 -9.00
C LEU A 112 30.95 -9.19 -10.36
N ALA A 113 31.04 -10.12 -11.31
CA ALA A 113 31.47 -9.84 -12.68
C ALA A 113 30.47 -8.95 -13.45
N GLU A 114 29.17 -9.11 -13.19
CA GLU A 114 28.10 -8.26 -13.74
C GLU A 114 28.23 -6.82 -13.21
N ALA A 115 28.43 -6.67 -11.90
CA ALA A 115 28.61 -5.38 -11.23
C ALA A 115 29.94 -4.67 -11.56
N ALA A 116 30.93 -5.38 -12.10
CA ALA A 116 32.23 -4.83 -12.51
C ALA A 116 32.23 -4.23 -13.92
N LYS A 117 31.12 -4.33 -14.68
CA LYS A 117 31.00 -3.75 -16.03
C LYS A 117 30.90 -2.22 -15.94
N PRO A 118 31.81 -1.44 -16.55
CA PRO A 118 31.72 0.01 -16.54
C PRO A 118 30.51 0.49 -17.35
N ASN A 119 29.80 1.48 -16.81
CA ASN A 119 28.66 2.12 -17.49
C ASN A 119 29.15 2.86 -18.76
N PRO A 120 28.44 2.78 -19.90
CA PRO A 120 28.85 3.47 -21.12
C PRO A 120 28.81 5.00 -20.92
N GLU A 121 29.88 5.68 -21.28
CA GLU A 121 30.03 7.13 -21.07
C GLU A 121 29.04 7.95 -21.90
N THR A 122 28.40 8.93 -21.27
CA THR A 122 27.56 9.92 -21.95
C THR A 122 28.43 11.00 -22.60
N PRO A 123 28.36 11.24 -23.91
CA PRO A 123 29.22 12.22 -24.58
C PRO A 123 28.86 13.66 -24.16
N GLY A 124 29.80 14.34 -23.49
CA GLY A 124 29.66 15.74 -23.08
C GLY A 124 29.75 16.74 -24.24
N PRO A 125 29.08 17.91 -24.16
CA PRO A 125 29.08 18.90 -25.23
C PRO A 125 30.40 19.67 -25.34
N THR A 126 30.87 19.89 -26.56
CA THR A 126 32.05 20.72 -26.85
C THR A 126 31.70 22.21 -26.83
N ALA A 127 32.22 22.93 -25.84
CA ALA A 127 32.17 24.39 -25.81
C ALA A 127 33.37 24.99 -26.58
N LYS A 128 33.14 26.10 -27.29
CA LYS A 128 34.19 26.83 -28.01
C LYS A 128 33.98 28.34 -27.93
N ASP A 129 35.11 29.06 -27.96
CA ASP A 129 35.24 30.50 -28.19
C ASP A 129 34.55 31.46 -27.19
N ALA A 130 35.32 31.91 -26.18
CA ALA A 130 35.03 33.10 -25.38
C ALA A 130 36.31 33.90 -25.09
N ALA A 131 36.31 35.20 -25.39
CA ALA A 131 37.44 36.12 -25.14
C ALA A 131 37.14 37.06 -23.94
N PRO A 132 38.17 37.54 -23.21
CA PRO A 132 37.98 38.10 -21.87
C PRO A 132 37.77 39.62 -21.81
N ARG A 133 37.07 40.11 -20.78
CA ARG A 133 37.11 41.48 -20.21
C ARG A 133 36.67 41.47 -18.72
N PRO A 134 36.88 42.53 -17.91
CA PRO A 134 37.45 42.35 -16.57
C PRO A 134 36.55 42.72 -15.37
N ALA A 135 37.02 42.41 -14.16
CA ALA A 135 36.45 42.85 -12.88
C ALA A 135 36.62 44.37 -12.65
N PRO A 136 35.88 44.97 -11.69
CA PRO A 136 36.49 45.18 -10.36
C PRO A 136 35.56 45.23 -9.11
N ALA A 137 36.19 45.03 -7.93
CA ALA A 137 36.04 45.77 -6.65
C ALA A 137 34.70 45.95 -5.89
N PHE A 138 34.72 45.50 -4.61
CA PHE A 138 34.27 46.15 -3.35
C PHE A 138 32.91 46.90 -3.20
N GLY A 139 32.19 46.64 -2.10
CA GLY A 139 31.13 47.51 -1.55
C GLY A 139 30.46 47.00 -0.26
N LYS A 140 29.91 47.91 0.58
CA LYS A 140 29.14 47.60 1.81
C LYS A 140 27.95 48.58 1.98
N THR A 141 26.93 48.14 2.73
CA THR A 141 25.98 48.93 3.58
C THR A 141 25.00 49.96 2.98
N MET A 142 23.70 49.68 3.21
CA MET A 142 22.63 50.55 3.77
C MET A 142 22.08 51.83 3.08
N VAL A 143 20.73 51.87 3.06
CA VAL A 143 19.81 53.01 3.38
C VAL A 143 19.31 53.96 2.26
N LEU A 144 18.13 54.53 2.55
CA LEU A 144 17.08 55.18 1.74
C LEU A 144 17.46 56.40 0.85
N GLY A 145 16.63 56.61 -0.18
CA GLY A 145 16.44 57.87 -0.94
C GLY A 145 16.24 57.61 -2.45
N GLY A 146 15.36 58.28 -3.21
CA GLY A 146 14.34 59.28 -2.86
C GLY A 146 13.74 59.93 -4.13
N GLU A 147 12.52 60.49 -4.01
CA GLU A 147 11.82 61.38 -4.99
C GLU A 147 11.32 60.80 -6.34
N ALA A 148 10.43 61.57 -6.98
CA ALA A 148 9.61 61.22 -8.17
C ALA A 148 9.53 62.43 -9.14
N PRO A 149 8.78 62.35 -10.27
CA PRO A 149 7.45 63.00 -10.26
C PRO A 149 6.38 62.42 -11.25
N ALA A 150 5.15 62.96 -11.16
CA ALA A 150 4.05 63.03 -12.17
C ALA A 150 3.63 61.74 -12.93
N ALA A 151 2.41 61.16 -12.83
CA ALA A 151 1.05 61.61 -12.45
C ALA A 151 0.21 62.34 -13.53
N VAL A 152 -0.39 61.57 -14.46
CA VAL A 152 -1.62 61.90 -15.24
C VAL A 152 -2.43 60.58 -15.49
N PRO A 153 -3.65 60.55 -16.08
CA PRO A 153 -4.85 60.10 -15.36
C PRO A 153 -5.39 58.70 -15.76
N ALA A 154 -6.32 58.18 -14.94
CA ALA A 154 -7.10 56.97 -15.24
C ALA A 154 -8.40 57.29 -16.02
N PRO A 155 -8.88 56.40 -16.92
CA PRO A 155 -10.10 56.61 -17.72
C PRO A 155 -11.41 56.22 -17.00
N ALA A 156 -12.53 56.73 -17.51
CA ALA A 156 -13.90 56.53 -17.02
C ALA A 156 -14.64 55.36 -17.74
N PRO A 157 -15.79 54.88 -17.23
CA PRO A 157 -16.35 53.56 -17.60
C PRO A 157 -17.24 53.55 -18.86
N ALA A 158 -17.56 52.34 -19.33
CA ALA A 158 -18.45 52.10 -20.48
C ALA A 158 -19.96 52.13 -20.09
N PRO A 159 -20.87 52.44 -21.03
CA PRO A 159 -22.30 52.67 -20.75
C PRO A 159 -23.15 51.38 -20.71
N ALA A 160 -24.33 51.49 -20.10
CA ALA A 160 -25.34 50.42 -20.01
C ALA A 160 -26.20 50.30 -21.29
N ILE A 161 -26.86 49.14 -21.45
CA ILE A 161 -27.94 48.92 -22.41
C ILE A 161 -29.27 49.13 -21.68
N ASP A 162 -30.14 49.96 -22.26
CA ASP A 162 -31.48 50.25 -21.74
C ASP A 162 -32.53 49.40 -22.46
N THR A 163 -33.47 48.82 -21.70
CA THR A 163 -34.61 48.07 -22.21
C THR A 163 -35.87 48.40 -21.40
N SER A 164 -36.55 49.48 -21.77
CA SER A 164 -37.84 49.88 -21.21
C SER A 164 -38.71 50.64 -22.24
N PRO A 165 -40.03 50.74 -22.04
CA PRO A 165 -40.97 50.46 -23.13
C PRO A 165 -41.74 51.67 -23.68
N LEU A 166 -42.42 51.46 -24.82
CA LEU A 166 -43.41 52.38 -25.37
C LEU A 166 -44.68 51.64 -25.83
N SER A 167 -45.84 52.15 -25.42
CA SER A 167 -47.15 51.52 -25.63
C SER A 167 -47.91 52.13 -26.80
N LYS A 168 -48.79 51.34 -27.47
CA LYS A 168 -50.09 51.78 -28.03
C LYS A 168 -50.90 50.61 -28.61
N SER A 169 -52.20 50.58 -28.28
CA SER A 169 -53.38 50.33 -29.14
C SER A 169 -53.44 49.10 -30.08
N VAL A 170 -54.57 48.39 -30.27
CA VAL A 170 -55.97 48.54 -29.79
C VAL A 170 -56.76 47.23 -30.05
N LEU A 171 -58.03 47.18 -29.61
CA LEU A 171 -59.08 46.16 -29.88
C LEU A 171 -59.11 44.89 -28.99
N ALA A 172 -60.34 44.38 -28.85
CA ALA A 172 -60.83 43.27 -28.00
C ALA A 172 -61.74 42.35 -28.90
N PRO A 173 -62.59 41.38 -28.44
CA PRO A 173 -63.14 41.17 -27.09
C PRO A 173 -63.43 39.71 -26.61
N THR A 174 -64.07 39.60 -25.42
CA THR A 174 -64.98 38.53 -24.91
C THR A 174 -64.46 37.15 -24.45
N GLY A 175 -65.00 36.67 -23.31
CA GLY A 175 -64.89 35.28 -22.80
C GLY A 175 -64.19 35.14 -21.43
N ALA A 176 -64.69 35.70 -20.32
CA ALA A 176 -65.71 35.16 -19.41
C ALA A 176 -65.16 34.39 -18.16
N LEU A 177 -65.59 34.81 -16.96
CA LEU A 177 -65.25 34.30 -15.60
C LEU A 177 -66.40 33.41 -15.04
N PRO A 178 -66.25 32.58 -13.97
CA PRO A 178 -66.00 32.93 -12.53
C PRO A 178 -64.76 32.19 -11.92
N ALA A 179 -64.11 32.58 -10.80
CA ALA A 179 -64.48 33.15 -9.47
C ALA A 179 -65.06 32.11 -8.48
N SER A 180 -64.82 32.11 -7.15
CA SER A 180 -64.01 32.91 -6.18
C SER A 180 -63.71 32.03 -4.92
N ALA A 181 -62.96 32.36 -3.86
CA ALA A 181 -62.30 33.60 -3.36
C ALA A 181 -60.84 33.28 -2.88
N GLY A 182 -60.22 33.66 -1.74
CA GLY A 182 -60.52 34.46 -0.52
C GLY A 182 -60.00 33.77 0.77
N SER A 183 -59.57 34.42 1.86
CA SER A 183 -59.21 35.84 2.10
C SER A 183 -58.47 36.07 3.45
N VAL A 184 -57.27 36.67 3.42
CA VAL A 184 -56.61 37.58 4.41
C VAL A 184 -56.58 37.21 5.93
N GLN A 185 -55.38 37.05 6.54
CA GLN A 185 -54.90 37.87 7.70
C GLN A 185 -53.46 37.54 8.24
N SER A 186 -52.63 38.58 8.35
CA SER A 186 -51.64 38.96 9.39
C SER A 186 -50.74 37.94 10.14
N ALA A 187 -49.43 37.94 9.79
CA ALA A 187 -48.20 38.20 10.61
C ALA A 187 -48.02 37.68 12.08
N PRO A 188 -46.78 37.61 12.66
CA PRO A 188 -45.43 37.82 12.10
C PRO A 188 -44.42 36.66 12.38
N VAL A 189 -43.14 36.92 12.08
CA VAL A 189 -41.93 36.07 12.24
C VAL A 189 -41.77 35.39 13.61
N GLY A 190 -41.40 34.10 13.60
CA GLY A 190 -40.80 33.38 14.74
C GLY A 190 -40.17 32.05 14.31
N SER A 191 -38.85 31.89 14.48
CA SER A 191 -38.12 30.70 14.04
C SER A 191 -38.04 29.63 15.15
N PRO A 192 -38.54 28.40 14.94
CA PRO A 192 -38.30 27.27 15.84
C PRO A 192 -37.07 26.44 15.42
N ALA A 193 -36.34 25.90 16.39
CA ALA A 193 -35.25 24.96 16.14
C ALA A 193 -35.78 23.55 15.81
N LEU A 194 -35.08 22.83 14.94
CA LEU A 194 -35.36 21.42 14.63
C LEU A 194 -34.97 20.52 15.80
N GLN A 195 -35.96 20.10 16.59
CA GLN A 195 -35.84 18.93 17.46
C GLN A 195 -36.13 17.66 16.65
N VAL A 196 -35.22 16.70 16.67
CA VAL A 196 -35.41 15.37 16.05
C VAL A 196 -36.02 14.43 17.08
N ALA A 197 -37.20 13.88 16.78
CA ALA A 197 -37.83 12.86 17.61
C ALA A 197 -37.26 11.45 17.32
N PRO A 198 -37.13 10.57 18.34
CA PRO A 198 -36.56 9.23 18.16
C PRO A 198 -37.55 8.24 17.53
N VAL A 199 -37.02 7.30 16.75
CA VAL A 199 -37.76 6.18 16.14
C VAL A 199 -37.85 5.01 17.12
N PRO A 200 -39.01 4.36 17.31
CA PRO A 200 -39.15 3.22 18.23
C PRO A 200 -38.55 1.91 17.67
N VAL A 201 -37.96 1.11 18.55
CA VAL A 201 -37.40 -0.22 18.25
C VAL A 201 -38.41 -1.32 18.62
N PRO A 202 -38.69 -2.29 17.74
CA PRO A 202 -39.54 -3.44 18.07
C PRO A 202 -38.78 -4.49 18.91
N ALA A 203 -39.45 -5.07 19.91
CA ALA A 203 -38.91 -6.13 20.76
C ALA A 203 -39.09 -7.54 20.13
N PRO A 204 -38.23 -8.52 20.45
CA PRO A 204 -38.37 -9.90 19.99
C PRO A 204 -39.44 -10.67 20.79
N ALA A 205 -40.06 -11.66 20.16
CA ALA A 205 -41.01 -12.57 20.80
C ALA A 205 -40.64 -14.04 20.52
N THR A 206 -40.62 -14.86 21.58
CA THR A 206 -40.29 -16.29 21.53
C THR A 206 -41.47 -17.12 22.01
N ALA A 207 -42.03 -17.97 21.16
CA ALA A 207 -43.00 -19.01 21.52
C ALA A 207 -43.01 -20.11 20.44
N ALA A 208 -43.51 -21.30 20.78
CA ALA A 208 -43.46 -22.46 19.88
C ALA A 208 -44.72 -23.34 19.97
N GLN A 209 -44.88 -24.18 18.94
CA GLN A 209 -45.67 -25.42 18.89
C GLN A 209 -47.22 -25.36 18.85
N ALA A 210 -47.73 -25.95 17.75
CA ALA A 210 -48.63 -27.12 17.71
C ALA A 210 -50.13 -26.97 17.34
N LEU A 211 -50.54 -27.88 16.45
CA LEU A 211 -51.84 -28.56 16.28
C LEU A 211 -53.12 -27.73 15.99
N GLY A 212 -53.83 -28.10 14.92
CA GLY A 212 -55.26 -27.77 14.75
C GLY A 212 -55.75 -27.49 13.33
N ALA A 213 -56.14 -28.53 12.60
CA ALA A 213 -57.21 -28.46 11.59
C ALA A 213 -58.51 -29.01 12.24
N PRO A 214 -59.75 -28.79 11.72
CA PRO A 214 -60.11 -28.35 10.37
C PRO A 214 -61.17 -27.22 10.30
N GLY A 215 -61.57 -26.83 9.09
CA GLY A 215 -62.72 -25.96 8.83
C GLY A 215 -62.96 -25.73 7.33
N SER A 216 -64.21 -25.60 6.89
CA SER A 216 -64.62 -25.55 5.47
C SER A 216 -65.45 -24.31 5.11
N ASP A 217 -65.68 -24.15 3.81
CA ASP A 217 -66.77 -23.41 3.15
C ASP A 217 -66.71 -21.87 2.89
N LYS A 218 -66.60 -21.58 1.58
CA LYS A 218 -67.55 -20.78 0.74
C LYS A 218 -67.44 -19.26 0.56
N GLN A 219 -67.45 -18.93 -0.75
CA GLN A 219 -68.18 -17.85 -1.46
C GLN A 219 -67.65 -16.40 -1.58
N THR A 220 -67.26 -16.09 -2.83
CA THR A 220 -67.59 -14.87 -3.63
C THR A 220 -66.90 -13.53 -3.25
N MET A 221 -66.76 -12.52 -4.14
CA MET A 221 -67.28 -12.29 -5.50
C MET A 221 -66.34 -11.35 -6.33
N PHE A 222 -66.55 -11.27 -7.66
CA PHE A 222 -65.86 -10.40 -8.65
C PHE A 222 -64.34 -10.62 -8.89
N GLY A 223 -63.79 -10.54 -10.11
CA GLY A 223 -64.42 -10.62 -11.44
C GLY A 223 -63.97 -9.60 -12.50
N MET A 224 -62.84 -9.84 -13.18
CA MET A 224 -62.55 -9.28 -14.52
C MET A 224 -61.69 -10.27 -15.35
N PRO A 225 -61.84 -10.32 -16.69
CA PRO A 225 -61.20 -11.36 -17.52
C PRO A 225 -59.81 -10.96 -18.06
N ALA A 226 -58.91 -11.94 -18.14
CA ALA A 226 -57.66 -11.86 -18.89
C ALA A 226 -57.77 -12.65 -20.21
N VAL A 227 -57.21 -12.10 -21.30
CA VAL A 227 -57.21 -12.76 -22.62
C VAL A 227 -56.15 -13.87 -22.64
N GLY A 228 -56.51 -15.03 -23.19
CA GLY A 228 -55.70 -16.24 -23.09
C GLY A 228 -54.50 -16.32 -24.04
N LEU A 229 -53.42 -16.93 -23.54
CA LEU A 229 -52.34 -17.54 -24.32
C LEU A 229 -52.33 -19.06 -24.03
N PRO A 230 -51.97 -19.92 -25.00
CA PRO A 230 -52.04 -21.37 -24.82
C PRO A 230 -50.98 -21.89 -23.83
N ALA A 231 -51.40 -22.79 -22.93
CA ALA A 231 -50.52 -23.43 -21.96
C ALA A 231 -49.68 -24.57 -22.57
N PRO A 232 -48.46 -24.83 -22.07
CA PRO A 232 -47.65 -25.97 -22.47
C PRO A 232 -48.24 -27.30 -21.96
N ALA A 233 -47.90 -28.40 -22.65
CA ALA A 233 -48.44 -29.73 -22.35
C ALA A 233 -47.89 -30.34 -21.04
N PRO A 234 -48.66 -31.21 -20.33
CA PRO A 234 -48.22 -31.81 -19.07
C PRO A 234 -47.09 -32.85 -19.26
N GLN A 235 -46.14 -32.89 -18.33
CA GLN A 235 -45.19 -33.99 -18.18
C GLN A 235 -45.80 -35.11 -17.31
N PRO A 236 -45.60 -36.40 -17.65
CA PRO A 236 -46.03 -37.52 -16.81
C PRO A 236 -45.10 -37.74 -15.60
N PRO A 237 -45.61 -38.22 -14.46
CA PRO A 237 -44.80 -38.44 -13.25
C PRO A 237 -43.93 -39.71 -13.35
N PRO A 238 -42.76 -39.75 -12.67
CA PRO A 238 -41.90 -40.92 -12.63
C PRO A 238 -42.49 -42.03 -11.73
N ALA A 239 -42.48 -43.28 -12.22
CA ALA A 239 -42.91 -44.44 -11.46
C ALA A 239 -41.78 -45.04 -10.60
N ALA A 240 -42.11 -45.45 -9.37
CA ALA A 240 -41.19 -46.16 -8.49
C ALA A 240 -41.14 -47.67 -8.80
N ALA A 241 -40.00 -48.33 -8.52
CA ALA A 241 -39.81 -49.76 -8.72
C ALA A 241 -39.32 -50.44 -7.42
N ILE A 242 -39.92 -51.59 -7.09
CA ILE A 242 -39.60 -52.48 -5.96
C ILE A 242 -39.53 -53.93 -6.51
N PRO A 243 -38.62 -54.80 -6.02
CA PRO A 243 -38.30 -56.10 -6.63
C PRO A 243 -39.02 -57.25 -5.87
N PRO A 244 -38.63 -58.56 -5.91
CA PRO A 244 -37.64 -59.28 -6.74
C PRO A 244 -38.14 -60.65 -7.31
N ALA A 245 -37.17 -61.45 -7.81
CA ALA A 245 -37.08 -62.92 -7.80
C ALA A 245 -37.51 -63.75 -9.04
N PHE A 246 -36.60 -64.66 -9.45
CA PHE A 246 -36.82 -66.12 -9.47
C PHE A 246 -35.45 -66.86 -9.45
N LYS A 247 -35.47 -68.19 -9.24
CA LYS A 247 -34.28 -69.09 -9.11
C LYS A 247 -33.99 -69.76 -10.47
N THR A 248 -32.81 -70.31 -10.81
CA THR A 248 -31.99 -71.37 -10.18
C THR A 248 -30.52 -71.33 -10.72
N MET A 249 -29.50 -72.18 -10.44
CA MET A 249 -29.35 -73.43 -9.64
C MET A 249 -27.87 -73.65 -9.14
N LEU A 250 -27.42 -74.92 -9.06
CA LEU A 250 -26.07 -75.49 -8.81
C LEU A 250 -24.86 -74.76 -9.46
N GLY A 251 -23.63 -74.80 -8.92
CA GLY A 251 -23.16 -75.36 -7.62
C GLY A 251 -21.62 -75.56 -7.51
N VAL A 252 -21.13 -75.83 -6.28
CA VAL A 252 -19.79 -76.38 -5.91
C VAL A 252 -18.51 -75.51 -6.04
N ALA A 253 -18.28 -74.67 -5.02
CA ALA A 253 -17.10 -74.64 -4.10
C ALA A 253 -15.61 -74.42 -4.52
N LEU A 254 -14.88 -73.84 -3.54
CA LEU A 254 -13.42 -73.71 -3.30
C LEU A 254 -12.61 -72.59 -4.02
N PRO A 255 -11.47 -72.10 -3.42
CA PRO A 255 -11.04 -70.71 -3.62
C PRO A 255 -9.55 -70.46 -4.01
N GLY A 256 -9.31 -69.27 -4.58
CA GLY A 256 -8.17 -68.40 -4.22
C GLY A 256 -6.75 -68.71 -4.74
N ILE A 257 -6.35 -68.06 -5.85
CA ILE A 257 -4.95 -67.79 -6.22
C ILE A 257 -4.86 -66.34 -6.76
N ALA A 258 -3.69 -65.71 -6.64
CA ALA A 258 -3.48 -64.29 -6.98
C ALA A 258 -3.41 -63.99 -8.50
N PRO A 259 -3.78 -62.77 -8.95
CA PRO A 259 -3.62 -62.34 -10.34
C PRO A 259 -2.18 -61.84 -10.61
N THR A 260 -1.48 -62.49 -11.53
CA THR A 260 -0.27 -61.94 -12.18
C THR A 260 -0.65 -60.96 -13.28
N HIS A 261 0.22 -59.99 -13.57
CA HIS A 261 0.00 -59.00 -14.64
C HIS A 261 -0.15 -59.64 -16.03
N GLU A 262 -1.23 -59.31 -16.75
CA GLU A 262 -1.32 -59.49 -18.20
C GLU A 262 -1.03 -58.20 -18.98
N LYS A 263 -0.77 -58.36 -20.27
CA LYS A 263 -0.09 -57.41 -21.15
C LYS A 263 -1.08 -56.76 -22.13
N PRO A 264 -1.16 -55.42 -22.23
CA PRO A 264 -1.98 -54.75 -23.24
C PRO A 264 -1.55 -55.08 -24.69
N PRO A 265 -2.50 -55.20 -25.64
CA PRO A 265 -2.21 -55.53 -27.04
C PRO A 265 -1.68 -54.33 -27.86
N ALA A 266 -1.11 -54.62 -29.02
CA ALA A 266 -0.52 -53.62 -29.92
C ALA A 266 -1.57 -52.89 -30.79
N GLN A 267 -1.24 -51.67 -31.22
CA GLN A 267 -2.05 -50.79 -32.06
C GLN A 267 -1.28 -50.45 -33.37
N PRO A 268 -1.93 -50.37 -34.55
CA PRO A 268 -1.23 -50.30 -35.84
C PRO A 268 -0.65 -48.91 -36.19
N ALA A 269 0.36 -48.90 -37.07
CA ALA A 269 1.16 -47.72 -37.39
C ALA A 269 0.64 -46.89 -38.60
N PRO A 270 0.80 -45.56 -38.59
CA PRO A 270 0.71 -44.70 -39.78
C PRO A 270 2.03 -44.66 -40.57
N ALA A 271 1.97 -44.22 -41.83
CA ALA A 271 3.08 -44.33 -42.79
C ALA A 271 4.18 -43.25 -42.66
N GLN A 272 5.38 -43.60 -43.13
CA GLN A 272 6.58 -42.77 -43.12
C GLN A 272 6.57 -41.68 -44.20
N ARG A 273 7.08 -40.48 -43.88
CA ARG A 273 7.86 -39.64 -44.81
C ARG A 273 9.07 -39.02 -44.10
N ALA A 274 10.17 -38.91 -44.82
CA ALA A 274 11.52 -38.72 -44.27
C ALA A 274 11.90 -37.23 -44.05
N GLY A 275 12.91 -37.01 -43.20
CA GLY A 275 13.70 -35.77 -43.23
C GLY A 275 14.55 -35.51 -41.99
N THR A 276 15.88 -35.40 -42.18
CA THR A 276 16.86 -34.62 -41.38
C THR A 276 16.75 -34.63 -39.83
N LEU A 277 17.58 -35.39 -39.11
CA LEU A 277 18.99 -35.06 -38.76
C LEU A 277 19.18 -33.94 -37.73
N LEU A 278 19.21 -34.29 -36.44
CA LEU A 278 20.46 -34.27 -35.65
C LEU A 278 20.31 -35.15 -34.38
N GLY A 279 21.39 -35.80 -33.95
CA GLY A 279 21.35 -36.83 -32.89
C GLY A 279 21.74 -36.32 -31.50
N VAL A 280 21.08 -36.84 -30.46
CA VAL A 280 21.57 -36.79 -29.08
C VAL A 280 22.59 -37.91 -28.89
N ALA A 281 23.70 -37.64 -28.20
CA ALA A 281 24.68 -38.66 -27.79
C ALA A 281 24.78 -38.71 -26.26
N ALA A 282 24.57 -39.90 -25.70
CA ALA A 282 24.79 -40.20 -24.28
C ALA A 282 26.30 -40.50 -24.02
N PRO A 283 26.78 -40.46 -22.76
CA PRO A 283 28.21 -40.39 -22.47
C PRO A 283 28.93 -41.75 -22.38
N GLY A 284 30.25 -41.73 -22.61
CA GLY A 284 31.18 -42.56 -21.85
C GLY A 284 31.76 -43.83 -22.49
N ILE A 285 32.61 -43.70 -23.53
CA ILE A 285 33.69 -44.67 -23.82
C ILE A 285 34.97 -43.89 -24.13
N ALA A 286 36.10 -44.30 -23.55
CA ALA A 286 37.43 -43.81 -23.88
C ALA A 286 38.25 -44.89 -24.57
N PRO A 287 39.05 -44.52 -25.59
CA PRO A 287 40.37 -45.13 -25.74
C PRO A 287 41.48 -44.08 -26.00
N SER A 288 42.70 -44.46 -25.66
CA SER A 288 43.92 -43.65 -25.80
C SER A 288 44.45 -43.59 -27.25
N ALA A 289 44.86 -42.41 -27.70
CA ALA A 289 45.84 -42.24 -28.78
C ALA A 289 46.61 -40.91 -28.57
N ALA A 290 47.90 -40.89 -28.91
CA ALA A 290 48.77 -39.74 -28.67
C ALA A 290 48.99 -38.90 -29.94
N HIS A 291 48.67 -37.61 -29.87
CA HIS A 291 49.33 -36.59 -30.68
C HIS A 291 49.32 -35.24 -29.98
N VAL A 292 50.50 -34.63 -29.83
CA VAL A 292 50.68 -33.31 -29.24
C VAL A 292 51.09 -32.34 -30.36
N PRO A 293 50.17 -31.53 -30.90
CA PRO A 293 50.57 -30.41 -31.76
C PRO A 293 51.29 -29.35 -30.90
N PRO A 294 52.25 -28.59 -31.48
CA PRO A 294 53.02 -27.61 -30.73
C PRO A 294 52.15 -26.45 -30.23
N ALA A 295 52.39 -26.01 -29.00
CA ALA A 295 51.67 -24.90 -28.41
C ALA A 295 52.00 -23.59 -29.12
N TYR A 296 51.03 -23.01 -29.83
CA TYR A 296 51.08 -21.63 -30.26
C TYR A 296 51.05 -20.73 -29.02
N ALA A 297 52.17 -20.07 -28.74
CA ALA A 297 52.25 -19.08 -27.67
C ALA A 297 51.35 -17.88 -28.03
N ALA A 298 50.22 -17.75 -27.33
CA ALA A 298 49.37 -16.57 -27.47
C ALA A 298 50.17 -15.30 -27.10
N PRO A 299 50.09 -14.21 -27.88
CA PRO A 299 50.79 -12.98 -27.55
C PRO A 299 50.25 -12.44 -26.23
N ARG A 300 51.15 -12.18 -25.28
CA ARG A 300 50.81 -11.49 -24.04
C ARG A 300 50.42 -10.05 -24.37
N PHE A 301 49.12 -9.77 -24.41
CA PHE A 301 48.64 -8.40 -24.23
C PHE A 301 48.97 -7.98 -22.81
N GLU A 302 49.94 -7.09 -22.65
CA GLU A 302 50.08 -6.33 -21.41
C GLU A 302 48.82 -5.46 -21.26
N PRO A 303 48.13 -5.49 -20.11
CA PRO A 303 46.99 -4.62 -19.90
C PRO A 303 47.47 -3.16 -19.94
N PRO A 304 46.79 -2.26 -20.68
CA PRO A 304 47.19 -0.86 -20.75
C PRO A 304 47.21 -0.27 -19.34
N ALA A 305 48.28 0.43 -18.99
CA ALA A 305 48.47 1.00 -17.67
C ALA A 305 47.28 1.90 -17.31
N ALA A 306 46.65 1.63 -16.16
CA ALA A 306 45.48 2.37 -15.72
C ALA A 306 45.81 3.88 -15.66
N PRO A 307 44.95 4.76 -16.19
CA PRO A 307 45.20 6.20 -16.16
C PRO A 307 45.32 6.64 -14.69
N ALA A 308 46.38 7.39 -14.38
CA ALA A 308 46.59 7.90 -13.03
C ALA A 308 45.37 8.70 -12.57
N PRO A 309 44.88 8.52 -11.33
CA PRO A 309 43.70 9.22 -10.85
C PRO A 309 43.91 10.74 -10.94
N PRO A 310 42.87 11.51 -11.32
CA PRO A 310 42.99 12.95 -11.49
C PRO A 310 43.49 13.57 -10.18
N VAL A 311 44.58 14.33 -10.27
CA VAL A 311 45.20 15.00 -9.13
C VAL A 311 44.16 15.94 -8.51
N VAL A 312 43.66 15.57 -7.33
CA VAL A 312 42.73 16.41 -6.56
C VAL A 312 43.41 17.76 -6.33
N PRO A 313 42.82 18.89 -6.74
CA PRO A 313 43.44 20.20 -6.53
C PRO A 313 43.67 20.42 -5.04
N ALA A 314 44.86 20.92 -4.69
CA ALA A 314 45.26 21.08 -3.30
C ALA A 314 44.21 21.89 -2.53
N PRO A 315 43.81 21.45 -1.31
CA PRO A 315 42.78 22.13 -0.55
C PRO A 315 43.18 23.60 -0.32
N PRO A 316 42.21 24.54 -0.34
CA PRO A 316 42.50 25.96 -0.14
C PRO A 316 43.23 26.15 1.20
N PRO A 317 44.22 27.08 1.26
CA PRO A 317 45.04 27.25 2.45
C PRO A 317 44.16 27.56 3.65
N LEU A 318 44.43 26.87 4.78
CA LEU A 318 43.68 27.01 6.01
C LEU A 318 43.63 28.48 6.44
N VAL A 319 42.44 29.07 6.32
CA VAL A 319 42.17 30.39 6.89
C VAL A 319 42.27 30.24 8.39
N VAL A 320 43.31 30.82 8.98
CA VAL A 320 43.49 30.84 10.43
C VAL A 320 42.43 31.75 11.02
N GLU A 321 41.30 31.16 11.39
CA GLU A 321 40.23 31.82 12.13
C GLU A 321 40.83 32.33 13.45
N PRO A 322 40.73 33.64 13.75
CA PRO A 322 41.47 34.22 14.86
C PRO A 322 40.95 33.67 16.20
N LEU A 323 41.86 33.12 17.00
CA LEU A 323 41.52 32.57 18.32
C LEU A 323 40.71 33.59 19.15
N PRO A 324 39.64 33.15 19.84
CA PRO A 324 38.82 34.05 20.65
C PRO A 324 39.67 34.73 21.74
N GLU A 325 39.48 36.04 21.92
CA GLU A 325 40.32 36.87 22.80
C GLU A 325 40.33 36.32 24.23
N ALA A 326 41.53 36.10 24.78
CA ALA A 326 41.71 35.40 26.04
C ALA A 326 40.97 36.09 27.22
N PRO A 327 40.21 35.34 28.05
CA PRO A 327 39.49 35.90 29.19
C PRO A 327 40.40 36.70 30.12
N ARG A 328 40.14 38.00 30.25
CA ARG A 328 40.97 38.94 31.03
C ARG A 328 40.87 38.61 32.52
N VAL A 329 41.92 37.98 33.06
CA VAL A 329 41.99 37.50 34.45
C VAL A 329 41.83 38.68 35.43
N PRO A 330 40.79 38.70 36.30
CA PRO A 330 40.63 39.77 37.28
C PRO A 330 41.73 39.70 38.35
N LYS A 331 42.26 40.86 38.74
CA LYS A 331 43.32 40.96 39.76
C LYS A 331 42.83 40.39 41.10
N LYS A 332 43.50 39.33 41.57
CA LYS A 332 43.21 38.68 42.85
C LYS A 332 43.43 39.63 44.03
N LYS A 333 42.44 39.80 44.89
CA LYS A 333 42.66 40.24 46.28
C LYS A 333 43.16 39.05 47.09
N GLY A 334 44.02 39.30 48.07
CA GLY A 334 44.59 38.24 48.91
C GLY A 334 43.52 37.52 49.73
N ILE A 335 43.54 36.19 49.72
CA ILE A 335 42.65 35.34 50.53
C ILE A 335 43.32 35.11 51.90
N PRO A 336 42.65 35.37 53.04
CA PRO A 336 43.23 35.14 54.35
C PRO A 336 43.43 33.64 54.61
N ALA A 337 44.54 33.28 55.28
CA ALA A 337 45.01 31.89 55.42
C ALA A 337 43.96 30.91 56.01
N VAL A 338 43.07 31.39 56.89
CA VAL A 338 41.98 30.60 57.48
C VAL A 338 41.05 30.00 56.42
N ALA A 339 40.79 30.72 55.32
CA ALA A 339 39.94 30.23 54.24
C ALA A 339 40.59 29.10 53.42
N VAL A 340 41.91 29.02 53.38
CA VAL A 340 42.63 27.93 52.67
C VAL A 340 42.39 26.60 53.36
N VAL A 341 42.41 26.56 54.70
CA VAL A 341 42.10 25.34 55.48
C VAL A 341 40.66 24.89 55.24
N GLY A 342 39.71 25.82 55.22
CA GLY A 342 38.31 25.54 54.90
C GLY A 342 38.11 24.98 53.48
N ILE A 343 38.81 25.54 52.48
CA ILE A 343 38.77 25.06 51.09
C ILE A 343 39.38 23.66 50.96
N VAL A 344 40.46 23.35 51.68
CA VAL A 344 41.07 22.00 51.67
C VAL A 344 40.16 20.97 52.31
N PHE A 345 39.54 21.27 53.47
CA PHE A 345 38.55 20.37 54.08
C PHE A 345 37.31 20.20 53.20
N ALA A 346 36.84 21.26 52.54
CA ALA A 346 35.76 21.16 51.57
C ALA A 346 36.16 20.29 50.36
N LEU A 347 37.37 20.43 49.81
CA LEU A 347 37.85 19.57 48.72
C LEU A 347 37.94 18.11 49.13
N VAL A 348 38.47 17.80 50.32
CA VAL A 348 38.56 16.43 50.82
C VAL A 348 37.16 15.84 51.10
N ALA A 349 36.23 16.63 51.61
CA ALA A 349 34.84 16.22 51.77
C ALA A 349 34.13 16.00 50.41
N ILE A 350 34.39 16.84 49.41
CA ILE A 350 33.85 16.69 48.04
C ILE A 350 34.46 15.46 47.36
N ILE A 351 35.77 15.24 47.43
CA ILE A 351 36.44 14.06 46.87
C ILE A 351 35.97 12.79 47.60
N GLY A 352 35.83 12.82 48.93
CA GLY A 352 35.31 11.72 49.72
C GLY A 352 33.85 11.39 49.41
N THR A 353 32.98 12.40 49.24
CA THR A 353 31.58 12.17 48.85
C THR A 353 31.42 11.75 47.40
N VAL A 354 32.23 12.27 46.47
CA VAL A 354 32.28 11.77 45.08
C VAL A 354 32.77 10.33 45.02
N ALA A 355 33.84 9.98 45.75
CA ALA A 355 34.33 8.61 45.83
C ALA A 355 33.28 7.66 46.44
N ALA A 356 32.63 8.05 47.54
CA ALA A 356 31.55 7.28 48.15
C ALA A 356 30.35 7.10 47.20
N LEU A 357 29.97 8.14 46.45
CA LEU A 357 28.83 8.10 45.52
C LEU A 357 29.15 7.30 44.24
N VAL A 358 30.42 7.25 43.80
CA VAL A 358 30.90 6.33 42.76
C VAL A 358 30.91 4.89 43.26
N ILE A 359 31.42 4.63 44.47
CA ILE A 359 31.45 3.29 45.07
C ILE A 359 30.02 2.76 45.32
N LEU A 360 29.11 3.60 45.80
CA LEU A 360 27.68 3.27 45.95
C LEU A 360 26.96 3.05 44.61
N ARG A 361 27.51 3.53 43.49
CA ARG A 361 27.01 3.24 42.13
C ARG A 361 27.67 2.03 41.46
N ALA A 362 28.77 1.51 42.00
CA ALA A 362 29.39 0.27 41.53
C ALA A 362 28.61 -1.01 41.95
N GLY A 363 27.47 -0.86 42.66
CA GLY A 363 26.69 -1.97 43.23
C GLY A 363 25.77 -2.74 42.28
N ALA A 364 25.72 -2.39 40.98
CA ALA A 364 24.97 -3.12 39.97
C ALA A 364 25.93 -3.85 39.01
N PRO A 365 26.40 -5.08 39.35
CA PRO A 365 27.38 -5.82 38.54
C PRO A 365 26.82 -6.30 37.19
N LEU A 366 25.51 -6.18 37.00
CA LEU A 366 24.77 -6.55 35.80
C LEU A 366 23.80 -5.42 35.45
N SER A 367 23.77 -5.04 34.18
CA SER A 367 22.80 -4.09 33.63
C SER A 367 22.12 -4.71 32.41
N ALA A 368 20.80 -4.56 32.31
CA ALA A 368 20.01 -5.08 31.19
C ALA A 368 19.25 -3.92 30.53
N GLN A 369 19.29 -3.87 29.21
CA GLN A 369 18.57 -2.89 28.40
C GLN A 369 17.66 -3.62 27.39
N PRO A 370 16.39 -3.24 27.26
CA PRO A 370 15.50 -3.81 26.25
C PRO A 370 15.97 -3.36 24.86
N GLN A 371 16.13 -4.31 23.95
CA GLN A 371 16.48 -4.07 22.55
C GLN A 371 15.63 -4.94 21.62
N LEU A 372 15.61 -4.60 20.34
CA LEU A 372 15.10 -5.47 19.29
C LEU A 372 16.26 -6.24 18.65
N ASP A 373 16.09 -7.53 18.44
CA ASP A 373 17.03 -8.35 17.66
C ASP A 373 16.86 -8.15 16.15
N GLU A 374 17.72 -8.80 15.35
CA GLU A 374 17.69 -8.74 13.89
C GLU A 374 16.39 -9.29 13.28
N THR A 375 15.59 -10.03 14.04
CA THR A 375 14.27 -10.55 13.64
C THR A 375 13.10 -9.66 14.07
N GLY A 376 13.38 -8.54 14.75
CA GLY A 376 12.38 -7.64 15.30
C GLY A 376 11.70 -8.16 16.58
N LYS A 377 12.25 -9.20 17.21
CA LYS A 377 11.78 -9.70 18.52
C LYS A 377 12.49 -8.95 19.64
N GLU A 378 11.89 -8.97 20.82
CA GLU A 378 12.47 -8.34 21.99
C GLU A 378 13.53 -9.23 22.65
N SER A 379 14.63 -8.61 23.04
CA SER A 379 15.76 -9.22 23.70
C SER A 379 16.31 -8.27 24.76
N LEU A 380 17.05 -8.82 25.73
CA LEU A 380 17.80 -8.02 26.69
C LEU A 380 19.26 -7.99 26.26
N ARG A 381 19.75 -6.79 25.94
CA ARG A 381 21.20 -6.56 25.92
C ARG A 381 21.67 -6.47 27.36
N ILE A 382 22.38 -7.49 27.80
CA ILE A 382 22.93 -7.58 29.15
C ILE A 382 24.41 -7.25 29.08
N ARG A 383 24.88 -6.38 29.98
CA ARG A 383 26.29 -6.06 30.20
C ARG A 383 26.64 -6.42 31.63
N CYS A 384 27.63 -7.29 31.79
CA CYS A 384 28.12 -7.78 33.07
C CYS A 384 29.64 -7.65 33.12
N GLU A 385 30.13 -6.57 33.72
CA GLU A 385 31.58 -6.25 33.75
C GLU A 385 32.37 -7.18 34.68
N SER A 386 31.66 -7.98 35.50
CA SER A 386 32.23 -9.02 36.37
C SER A 386 32.08 -10.44 35.82
N CYS A 387 31.52 -10.62 34.62
CA CYS A 387 31.33 -11.95 34.02
C CYS A 387 32.48 -12.25 33.04
N PRO A 388 33.27 -13.33 33.25
CA PRO A 388 34.21 -13.79 32.24
C PRO A 388 33.47 -14.35 31.01
N ASP A 389 34.12 -14.33 29.86
CA ASP A 389 33.55 -14.89 28.63
C ASP A 389 33.22 -16.39 28.80
N GLY A 390 32.12 -16.82 28.18
CA GLY A 390 31.55 -18.15 28.34
C GLY A 390 30.60 -18.31 29.53
N THR A 391 30.47 -17.32 30.42
CA THR A 391 29.38 -17.24 31.43
C THR A 391 28.03 -17.39 30.73
N VAL A 392 27.17 -18.28 31.21
CA VAL A 392 25.80 -18.46 30.70
C VAL A 392 24.84 -17.63 31.56
N ILE A 393 24.04 -16.78 30.92
CA ILE A 393 22.97 -16.04 31.59
C ILE A 393 21.64 -16.59 31.07
N SER A 394 20.70 -16.88 31.97
CA SER A 394 19.40 -17.45 31.64
C SER A 394 18.23 -16.74 32.32
N LEU A 395 17.07 -16.78 31.65
CA LEU A 395 15.79 -16.23 32.09
C LEU A 395 14.68 -17.21 31.66
N GLY A 396 14.23 -18.05 32.59
CA GLY A 396 13.31 -19.15 32.29
C GLY A 396 13.94 -20.15 31.31
N ALA A 397 13.29 -20.35 30.16
CA ALA A 397 13.78 -21.26 29.11
C ALA A 397 14.81 -20.62 28.16
N SER A 398 15.00 -19.30 28.19
CA SER A 398 16.01 -18.60 27.38
C SER A 398 17.36 -18.61 28.06
N SER A 399 18.43 -18.81 27.30
CA SER A 399 19.81 -18.58 27.74
C SER A 399 20.69 -18.01 26.63
N SER A 400 21.75 -17.29 27.02
CA SER A 400 22.76 -16.76 26.11
C SER A 400 24.12 -16.71 26.81
N LYS A 401 25.21 -16.74 26.03
CA LYS A 401 26.59 -16.69 26.56
C LYS A 401 27.14 -15.27 26.52
N VAL A 402 27.92 -14.92 27.54
CA VAL A 402 28.67 -13.66 27.61
C VAL A 402 29.91 -13.76 26.74
N GLU A 403 30.08 -12.77 25.87
CA GLU A 403 31.26 -12.57 25.03
C GLU A 403 31.58 -11.06 25.01
N GLY A 404 32.81 -10.67 25.38
CA GLY A 404 33.20 -9.28 25.52
C GLY A 404 32.45 -8.54 26.65
N ALA A 405 32.18 -9.23 27.77
CA ALA A 405 31.40 -8.73 28.91
C ALA A 405 29.95 -8.30 28.58
N ALA A 406 29.40 -8.71 27.43
CA ALA A 406 28.01 -8.49 27.06
C ALA A 406 27.35 -9.76 26.47
N THR A 407 26.03 -9.78 26.41
CA THR A 407 25.25 -10.80 25.70
C THR A 407 23.90 -10.25 25.26
N LEU A 408 23.24 -10.93 24.31
CA LEU A 408 21.88 -10.63 23.87
C LEU A 408 20.99 -11.84 24.20
N LEU A 409 20.16 -11.70 25.23
CA LEU A 409 19.29 -12.76 25.72
C LEU A 409 17.89 -12.63 25.07
N PRO A 410 17.45 -13.55 24.21
CA PRO A 410 16.13 -13.49 23.59
C PRO A 410 15.03 -13.67 24.64
N LEU A 411 14.00 -12.83 24.63
CA LEU A 411 12.92 -12.93 25.62
C LEU A 411 11.86 -13.97 25.20
N PRO A 412 11.38 -14.83 26.12
CA PRO A 412 10.33 -15.81 25.82
C PRO A 412 8.95 -15.17 25.66
N ALA A 413 8.74 -13.98 26.24
CA ALA A 413 7.57 -13.13 26.08
C ALA A 413 7.99 -11.65 26.09
N PRO A 414 7.28 -10.75 25.37
CA PRO A 414 7.55 -9.31 25.41
C PRO A 414 7.40 -8.74 26.83
N LEU A 415 8.20 -7.72 27.17
CA LEU A 415 8.08 -7.06 28.47
C LEU A 415 6.77 -6.24 28.58
N SER A 416 6.36 -5.96 29.82
CA SER A 416 5.28 -5.00 30.10
C SER A 416 5.80 -3.56 29.99
N ILE A 417 4.91 -2.61 29.69
CA ILE A 417 5.22 -1.18 29.78
C ILE A 417 5.26 -0.77 31.25
N GLY A 418 6.27 0.02 31.64
CA GLY A 418 6.62 0.29 33.02
C GLY A 418 7.70 -0.64 33.54
N ASP A 419 7.62 -0.99 34.82
CA ASP A 419 8.67 -1.67 35.56
C ASP A 419 8.56 -3.19 35.43
N ASN A 420 9.67 -3.87 35.10
CA ASN A 420 9.74 -5.32 35.00
C ASN A 420 10.86 -5.86 35.90
N ASP A 421 10.52 -6.53 36.99
CA ASP A 421 11.50 -7.22 37.84
C ASP A 421 11.72 -8.65 37.32
N LEU A 422 12.92 -8.92 36.81
CA LEU A 422 13.28 -10.19 36.18
C LEU A 422 14.25 -10.98 37.05
N GLU A 423 14.02 -12.28 37.22
CA GLU A 423 14.89 -13.16 38.00
C GLU A 423 15.76 -13.99 37.06
N MET A 424 17.06 -13.74 37.09
CA MET A 424 18.04 -14.23 36.12
C MET A 424 19.08 -15.11 36.79
N THR A 425 19.41 -16.26 36.20
CA THR A 425 20.44 -17.17 36.71
C THR A 425 21.71 -17.03 35.88
N ILE A 426 22.84 -16.86 36.57
CA ILE A 426 24.18 -16.69 36.01
C ILE A 426 24.99 -17.94 36.38
N ASP A 427 25.29 -18.78 35.40
CA ASP A 427 26.23 -19.91 35.48
C ASP A 427 27.60 -19.41 35.02
N ARG A 428 28.59 -19.45 35.93
CA ARG A 428 29.94 -18.90 35.74
C ARG A 428 30.93 -20.04 35.53
N PRO A 429 31.79 -20.02 34.49
CA PRO A 429 32.74 -21.09 34.22
C PRO A 429 33.64 -21.36 35.44
N PRO A 430 33.99 -22.63 35.74
CA PRO A 430 34.79 -22.99 36.92
C PRO A 430 36.10 -22.20 37.03
N PRO A 431 36.47 -21.68 38.21
CA PRO A 431 35.91 -21.95 39.55
C PRO A 431 34.79 -20.97 39.98
N GLY A 432 34.02 -20.43 39.03
CA GLY A 432 32.83 -19.63 39.31
C GLY A 432 31.77 -20.36 40.15
N ARG A 433 30.78 -19.59 40.63
CA ARG A 433 29.58 -20.09 41.31
C ARG A 433 28.34 -19.61 40.56
N ASP A 434 27.29 -20.40 40.66
CA ASP A 434 25.98 -20.04 40.13
C ASP A 434 25.32 -18.99 41.03
N GLU A 435 24.77 -17.94 40.42
CA GLU A 435 24.20 -16.79 41.11
C GLU A 435 22.83 -16.43 40.51
N THR A 436 21.79 -16.34 41.34
CA THR A 436 20.48 -15.80 40.92
C THR A 436 20.39 -14.33 41.29
N VAL A 437 20.16 -13.47 40.30
CA VAL A 437 20.14 -12.01 40.43
C VAL A 437 18.80 -11.47 39.96
N LYS A 438 18.18 -10.59 40.75
CA LYS A 438 16.99 -9.84 40.33
C LYS A 438 17.41 -8.55 39.64
N VAL A 439 16.89 -8.34 38.43
CA VAL A 439 17.26 -7.24 37.54
C VAL A 439 16.00 -6.47 37.16
N HIS A 440 15.98 -5.19 37.51
CA HIS A 440 14.89 -4.28 37.24
C HIS A 440 15.07 -3.65 35.84
N VAL A 441 14.10 -3.86 34.95
CA VAL A 441 14.14 -3.40 33.56
C VAL A 441 12.93 -2.49 33.27
N PRO A 442 13.10 -1.16 33.33
CA PRO A 442 12.04 -0.22 33.00
C PRO A 442 11.86 -0.09 31.47
N VAL A 443 10.61 -0.12 31.01
CA VAL A 443 10.21 0.01 29.61
C VAL A 443 9.24 1.19 29.50
N ALA A 444 9.76 2.40 29.25
CA ALA A 444 8.96 3.62 29.24
C ALA A 444 7.89 3.64 28.13
N TYR A 445 8.23 3.06 26.97
CA TYR A 445 7.36 2.97 25.79
C TYR A 445 7.78 1.85 24.83
N ARG A 446 6.94 1.59 23.84
CA ARG A 446 7.12 0.68 22.71
C ARG A 446 6.46 1.29 21.47
N VAL A 447 7.17 1.28 20.35
CA VAL A 447 6.64 1.70 19.03
C VAL A 447 6.87 0.55 18.05
N LYS A 448 5.82 0.08 17.37
CA LYS A 448 5.88 -1.04 16.41
C LYS A 448 5.04 -0.76 15.18
N ALA A 449 5.51 -1.24 14.02
CA ALA A 449 4.68 -1.31 12.82
C ALA A 449 3.81 -2.56 12.86
N ASP A 450 2.55 -2.41 12.46
CA ASP A 450 1.62 -3.48 12.15
C ASP A 450 1.24 -3.39 10.67
N LEU A 451 1.45 -4.50 9.96
CA LEU A 451 1.25 -4.62 8.52
C LEU A 451 -0.07 -5.33 8.15
N SER A 452 -0.85 -5.78 9.14
CA SER A 452 -2.16 -6.44 8.89
C SER A 452 -3.14 -5.52 8.17
N SER A 453 -3.09 -4.21 8.44
CA SER A 453 -3.88 -3.18 7.77
C SER A 453 -3.52 -2.93 6.30
N LEU A 454 -2.51 -3.60 5.74
CA LEU A 454 -2.25 -3.62 4.28
C LEU A 454 -3.26 -4.50 3.52
N THR A 455 -4.05 -5.32 4.23
CA THR A 455 -5.15 -6.14 3.67
C THR A 455 -6.49 -5.41 3.62
N VAL A 456 -6.58 -4.22 4.23
CA VAL A 456 -7.79 -3.40 4.33
C VAL A 456 -7.75 -2.30 3.25
N ALA A 457 -8.91 -1.76 2.85
CA ALA A 457 -9.00 -0.60 1.97
C ALA A 457 -9.51 0.63 2.76
N PRO A 458 -8.82 1.79 2.75
CA PRO A 458 -7.48 2.04 2.18
C PRO A 458 -6.38 1.23 2.88
N ALA A 459 -5.33 0.89 2.13
CA ALA A 459 -4.23 0.07 2.64
C ALA A 459 -3.26 0.93 3.46
N ALA A 460 -3.02 0.55 4.71
CA ALA A 460 -2.25 1.36 5.64
C ALA A 460 -1.20 0.56 6.42
N ILE A 461 -0.10 1.23 6.78
CA ILE A 461 0.80 0.77 7.84
C ILE A 461 0.26 1.36 9.16
N THR A 462 -0.09 0.50 10.12
CA THR A 462 -0.55 0.95 11.43
C THR A 462 0.62 0.99 12.40
N VAL A 463 1.08 2.19 12.78
CA VAL A 463 2.05 2.36 13.85
C VAL A 463 1.32 2.25 15.18
N ARG A 464 1.57 1.17 15.93
CA ARG A 464 1.06 0.97 17.29
C ARG A 464 2.06 1.53 18.29
N VAL A 465 1.57 2.25 19.29
CA VAL A 465 2.36 2.78 20.41
C VAL A 465 1.76 2.31 21.73
N GLU A 466 2.61 1.87 22.64
CA GLU A 466 2.26 1.55 24.03
C GLU A 466 3.21 2.34 24.94
N ALA A 467 2.72 3.17 25.85
CA ALA A 467 3.54 4.03 26.70
C ALA A 467 2.87 4.32 28.05
N LEU A 468 3.62 4.79 29.05
CA LEU A 468 3.06 5.12 30.37
C LEU A 468 1.98 6.22 30.30
N ALA A 469 0.94 6.11 31.13
CA ALA A 469 -0.23 6.98 31.10
C ALA A 469 0.11 8.46 31.32
N GLY A 470 -0.38 9.33 30.41
CA GLY A 470 -0.06 10.76 30.39
C GLY A 470 1.25 11.12 29.67
N THR A 471 1.83 10.19 28.92
CA THR A 471 2.89 10.46 27.94
C THR A 471 2.29 11.14 26.70
N GLU A 472 2.93 12.21 26.23
CA GLU A 472 2.61 12.83 24.94
C GLU A 472 3.38 12.10 23.82
N VAL A 473 2.69 11.73 22.73
CA VAL A 473 3.25 10.98 21.60
C VAL A 473 2.88 11.66 20.29
N THR A 474 3.84 11.78 19.37
CA THR A 474 3.57 12.09 17.96
C THR A 474 4.25 11.09 17.03
N VAL A 475 3.56 10.69 15.97
CA VAL A 475 4.07 9.83 14.88
C VAL A 475 3.84 10.57 13.56
N ASP A 476 4.85 10.66 12.70
CA ASP A 476 4.79 11.44 11.45
C ASP A 476 4.33 12.90 11.70
N GLY A 477 4.83 13.49 12.79
CA GLY A 477 4.46 14.84 13.27
C GLY A 477 3.03 14.98 13.82
N LYS A 478 2.18 13.95 13.73
CA LYS A 478 0.77 13.98 14.15
C LYS A 478 0.62 13.41 15.56
N PRO A 479 -0.19 14.02 16.45
CA PRO A 479 -0.40 13.50 17.80
C PRO A 479 -1.13 12.16 17.79
N VAL A 480 -0.65 11.23 18.62
CA VAL A 480 -1.29 9.93 18.85
C VAL A 480 -1.99 9.98 20.21
N VAL A 481 -3.31 9.82 20.20
CA VAL A 481 -4.09 9.69 21.44
C VAL A 481 -3.82 8.33 22.05
N LEU A 482 -3.37 8.31 23.31
CA LEU A 482 -3.26 7.09 24.11
C LEU A 482 -4.54 6.89 24.93
N ASP A 483 -5.01 5.65 25.02
CA ASP A 483 -6.12 5.23 25.87
C ASP A 483 -5.72 5.13 27.36
N ALA A 484 -6.67 4.73 28.20
CA ALA A 484 -6.45 4.58 29.65
C ALA A 484 -5.44 3.46 30.01
N SER A 485 -5.13 2.55 29.08
CA SER A 485 -4.08 1.53 29.21
C SER A 485 -2.73 1.96 28.62
N GLY A 486 -2.64 3.20 28.11
CA GLY A 486 -1.43 3.75 27.51
C GLY A 486 -1.21 3.34 26.05
N LYS A 487 -2.22 2.76 25.38
CA LYS A 487 -2.12 2.27 24.00
C LYS A 487 -2.74 3.26 23.01
N GLY A 488 -2.10 3.43 21.86
CA GLY A 488 -2.61 4.27 20.77
C GLY A 488 -2.09 3.78 19.42
N TRP A 489 -2.63 4.33 18.34
CA TRP A 489 -2.19 3.98 16.99
C TRP A 489 -2.29 5.15 16.01
N HIS A 490 -1.45 5.12 14.97
CA HIS A 490 -1.52 6.01 13.82
C HIS A 490 -1.49 5.20 12.52
N ALA A 491 -2.46 5.43 11.64
CA ALA A 491 -2.51 4.77 10.33
C ALA A 491 -1.88 5.67 9.26
N ILE A 492 -0.89 5.14 8.56
CA ILE A 492 -0.21 5.80 7.44
C ILE A 492 -0.69 5.13 6.14
N ASP A 493 -1.44 5.88 5.35
CA ASP A 493 -1.94 5.42 4.04
C ASP A 493 -0.78 5.15 3.07
N VAL A 494 -0.80 3.97 2.47
CA VAL A 494 0.14 3.52 1.43
C VAL A 494 -0.60 2.94 0.21
N SER A 495 -1.89 3.26 0.05
CA SER A 495 -2.74 2.77 -1.05
C SER A 495 -2.10 3.02 -2.42
N SER A 496 -1.54 4.22 -2.64
CA SER A 496 -0.84 4.57 -3.89
C SER A 496 0.45 3.78 -4.16
N GLU A 497 0.94 2.99 -3.19
CA GLU A 497 2.10 2.12 -3.35
C GLU A 497 1.73 0.66 -3.63
N VAL A 498 0.52 0.23 -3.25
CA VAL A 498 -0.05 -1.10 -3.50
C VAL A 498 -1.10 -1.13 -4.63
N GLU A 499 -1.60 0.02 -5.09
CA GLU A 499 -2.56 0.10 -6.19
C GLU A 499 -1.90 0.11 -7.58
N GLY A 500 -2.57 -0.54 -8.53
CA GLY A 500 -2.20 -0.57 -9.95
C GLY A 500 -1.43 -1.83 -10.38
N PRO A 501 -1.51 -2.22 -11.67
CA PRO A 501 -0.84 -3.41 -12.17
C PRO A 501 0.68 -3.16 -12.25
N SER A 502 1.47 -4.17 -11.91
CA SER A 502 2.92 -4.15 -12.00
C SER A 502 3.47 -5.56 -11.76
N ASP A 503 4.43 -5.94 -12.60
CA ASP A 503 5.02 -7.27 -12.65
C ASP A 503 6.18 -7.41 -11.65
N ASP A 504 6.76 -6.27 -11.27
CA ASP A 504 7.82 -6.16 -10.29
C ASP A 504 7.29 -6.26 -8.85
N GLN A 505 8.02 -7.02 -8.04
CA GLN A 505 7.84 -7.10 -6.60
C GLN A 505 8.40 -5.82 -5.92
N LYS A 506 7.71 -4.70 -6.10
CA LYS A 506 8.05 -3.39 -5.52
C LYS A 506 8.19 -3.47 -4.00
N THR A 507 9.17 -2.77 -3.43
CA THR A 507 9.32 -2.63 -1.96
C THR A 507 8.73 -1.29 -1.49
N ILE A 508 7.93 -1.34 -0.43
CA ILE A 508 7.59 -0.19 0.41
C ILE A 508 8.71 -0.05 1.43
N ASP A 509 9.41 1.09 1.45
CA ASP A 509 10.40 1.46 2.47
C ASP A 509 9.98 2.80 3.08
N LYS A 510 9.61 2.79 4.37
CA LYS A 510 9.10 3.95 5.09
C LYS A 510 9.95 4.22 6.33
N GLN A 511 10.53 5.41 6.38
CA GLN A 511 11.15 5.93 7.59
C GLN A 511 10.16 6.86 8.30
N ILE A 512 9.58 6.38 9.40
CA ILE A 512 8.52 7.07 10.11
C ILE A 512 9.12 7.71 11.37
N PRO A 513 9.27 9.06 11.43
CA PRO A 513 9.75 9.72 12.64
C PRO A 513 8.68 9.65 13.75
N PHE A 514 9.13 9.48 14.99
CA PHE A 514 8.27 9.59 16.16
C PHE A 514 8.95 10.36 17.28
N THR A 515 8.15 10.99 18.12
CA THR A 515 8.59 11.79 19.27
C THR A 515 7.75 11.43 20.48
N ILE A 516 8.39 11.21 21.61
CA ILE A 516 7.76 10.74 22.85
C ILE A 516 8.23 11.62 24.01
N LYS A 517 7.29 12.17 24.77
CA LYS A 517 7.56 13.04 25.92
C LYS A 517 6.83 12.46 27.12
N ALA A 518 7.57 11.69 27.91
CA ALA A 518 7.07 11.07 29.13
C ALA A 518 6.58 12.15 30.12
N LYS A 519 5.60 11.78 30.96
CA LYS A 519 4.96 12.68 31.91
C LYS A 519 5.99 13.28 32.89
N GLY A 520 6.24 14.59 32.76
CA GLY A 520 7.21 15.33 33.58
C GLY A 520 8.65 15.36 33.02
N ALA A 521 8.92 14.74 31.87
CA ALA A 521 10.20 14.90 31.18
C ALA A 521 10.35 16.33 30.63
N ALA A 522 11.52 16.94 30.84
CA ALA A 522 11.81 18.31 30.41
C ALA A 522 12.09 18.44 28.91
N ALA A 523 12.52 17.35 28.27
CA ALA A 523 12.80 17.26 26.84
C ALA A 523 12.11 16.01 26.25
N PRO A 524 11.66 16.06 24.98
CA PRO A 524 11.15 14.90 24.29
C PRO A 524 12.29 14.00 23.77
N GLU A 525 12.06 12.69 23.77
CA GLU A 525 12.86 11.71 23.04
C GLU A 525 12.39 11.63 21.59
N ASN A 526 13.33 11.46 20.65
CA ASN A 526 13.04 11.31 19.22
C ASN A 526 13.57 9.97 18.72
N GLY A 527 12.80 9.30 17.87
CA GLY A 527 13.16 8.03 17.24
C GLY A 527 12.64 7.92 15.82
N GLN A 528 13.03 6.84 15.14
CA GLN A 528 12.62 6.55 13.78
C GLN A 528 12.26 5.08 13.65
N LEU A 529 11.06 4.79 13.16
CA LEU A 529 10.58 3.45 12.87
C LEU A 529 10.78 3.19 11.36
N VAL A 530 11.68 2.27 11.03
CA VAL A 530 11.93 1.86 9.63
C VAL A 530 11.05 0.66 9.32
N VAL A 531 10.23 0.76 8.26
CA VAL A 531 9.28 -0.28 7.86
C VAL A 531 9.55 -0.67 6.42
N ARG A 532 9.83 -1.96 6.21
CA ARG A 532 10.14 -2.54 4.90
C ARG A 532 9.25 -3.73 4.62
N THR A 533 8.53 -3.69 3.50
CA THR A 533 7.74 -4.84 3.02
C THR A 533 7.67 -4.86 1.50
N GLY A 534 7.69 -6.05 0.91
CA GLY A 534 7.48 -6.22 -0.53
C GLY A 534 5.98 -6.28 -0.86
N VAL A 535 5.62 -5.80 -2.04
CA VAL A 535 4.25 -5.82 -2.58
C VAL A 535 4.13 -6.99 -3.57
N ALA A 536 3.01 -7.70 -3.54
CA ALA A 536 2.72 -8.79 -4.47
C ALA A 536 2.70 -8.29 -5.93
N PRO A 537 3.39 -8.95 -6.88
CA PRO A 537 3.24 -8.63 -8.29
C PRO A 537 1.87 -9.09 -8.81
N LEU A 538 1.29 -8.29 -9.72
CA LEU A 538 0.00 -8.54 -10.37
C LEU A 538 0.00 -7.88 -11.76
N HIS A 539 0.13 -8.72 -12.79
CA HIS A 539 -0.14 -8.39 -14.18
C HIS A 539 -1.63 -8.54 -14.48
N LEU A 540 -2.18 -7.69 -15.35
CA LEU A 540 -3.56 -7.79 -15.84
C LEU A 540 -3.55 -7.85 -17.37
N ASP A 541 -3.54 -9.06 -17.92
CA ASP A 541 -3.61 -9.34 -19.36
C ASP A 541 -4.96 -8.89 -19.95
N ALA A 542 -6.06 -9.12 -19.21
CA ALA A 542 -7.42 -8.73 -19.59
C ALA A 542 -8.26 -8.38 -18.35
N PRO A 543 -9.15 -7.37 -18.41
CA PRO A 543 -9.48 -6.56 -19.58
C PRO A 543 -8.72 -5.22 -19.65
N GLY A 544 -7.67 -5.05 -18.83
CA GLY A 544 -7.00 -3.77 -18.63
C GLY A 544 -7.74 -2.86 -17.64
N ARG A 545 -7.34 -1.59 -17.53
CA ARG A 545 -7.93 -0.59 -16.62
C ARG A 545 -9.36 -0.18 -17.00
N GLU A 546 -9.66 -0.12 -18.29
CA GLU A 546 -10.96 0.31 -18.83
C GLU A 546 -11.25 -0.46 -20.12
N LEU A 547 -12.45 -1.04 -20.26
CA LEU A 547 -12.90 -1.79 -21.44
C LEU A 547 -14.36 -1.45 -21.77
N TYR A 548 -14.63 -1.20 -23.04
CA TYR A 548 -15.97 -1.10 -23.62
C TYR A 548 -16.27 -2.36 -24.44
N THR A 549 -17.42 -2.99 -24.20
CA THR A 549 -17.84 -4.23 -24.87
C THR A 549 -19.35 -4.23 -25.14
N ASP A 550 -19.81 -4.95 -26.17
CA ASP A 550 -21.24 -5.25 -26.38
C ASP A 550 -21.66 -6.58 -25.71
N ARG A 551 -20.67 -7.40 -25.31
CA ARG A 551 -20.83 -8.77 -24.82
C ARG A 551 -21.45 -8.80 -23.42
N PRO A 552 -22.29 -9.80 -23.10
CA PRO A 552 -22.87 -9.97 -21.75
C PRO A 552 -21.85 -10.39 -20.68
N THR A 553 -20.61 -10.66 -21.07
CA THR A 553 -19.56 -11.14 -20.17
C THR A 553 -18.22 -10.51 -20.52
N GLY A 554 -17.48 -10.03 -19.52
CA GLY A 554 -16.06 -9.71 -19.66
C GLY A 554 -15.17 -10.90 -19.33
N ASN A 555 -14.01 -10.98 -19.99
CA ASN A 555 -12.91 -11.84 -19.57
C ASN A 555 -12.03 -11.09 -18.56
N ILE A 556 -11.57 -11.78 -17.53
CA ILE A 556 -10.51 -11.31 -16.62
C ILE A 556 -9.39 -12.34 -16.69
N ALA A 557 -8.19 -11.92 -17.05
CA ALA A 557 -7.01 -12.76 -17.11
C ALA A 557 -5.78 -11.98 -16.64
N GLY A 558 -4.82 -12.66 -16.02
CA GLY A 558 -3.63 -12.03 -15.50
C GLY A 558 -2.66 -13.02 -14.86
N GLN A 559 -1.63 -12.47 -14.23
CA GLN A 559 -0.52 -13.24 -13.66
C GLN A 559 -0.13 -12.65 -12.31
N VAL A 560 0.14 -13.50 -11.32
CA VAL A 560 0.65 -13.15 -9.99
C VAL A 560 1.90 -13.97 -9.68
N LYS A 561 2.53 -13.70 -8.53
CA LYS A 561 3.60 -14.55 -8.00
C LYS A 561 3.14 -16.02 -7.92
N PRO A 562 3.89 -17.00 -8.46
CA PRO A 562 3.55 -18.42 -8.33
C PRO A 562 3.31 -18.83 -6.88
N GLY A 563 2.23 -19.56 -6.62
CA GLY A 563 1.76 -19.91 -5.28
C GLY A 563 0.98 -18.82 -4.53
N GLY A 564 0.78 -17.64 -5.13
CA GLY A 564 -0.14 -16.61 -4.65
C GLY A 564 -1.60 -16.91 -4.97
N THR A 565 -2.52 -16.13 -4.40
CA THR A 565 -3.97 -16.19 -4.66
C THR A 565 -4.50 -14.87 -5.19
N VAL A 566 -5.63 -14.92 -5.90
CA VAL A 566 -6.31 -13.75 -6.48
C VAL A 566 -7.76 -13.73 -6.02
N LEU A 567 -8.18 -12.59 -5.46
CA LEU A 567 -9.59 -12.27 -5.24
C LEU A 567 -10.07 -11.36 -6.38
N VAL A 568 -11.27 -11.59 -6.89
CA VAL A 568 -12.01 -10.70 -7.80
C VAL A 568 -13.36 -10.39 -7.16
N ASP A 569 -13.62 -9.12 -6.87
CA ASP A 569 -14.81 -8.67 -6.11
C ASP A 569 -15.01 -9.45 -4.79
N GLY A 570 -13.88 -9.83 -4.16
CA GLY A 570 -13.84 -10.65 -2.94
C GLY A 570 -13.94 -12.17 -3.15
N GLN A 571 -14.26 -12.64 -4.37
CA GLN A 571 -14.34 -14.07 -4.69
C GLN A 571 -12.97 -14.63 -5.09
N ASN A 572 -12.55 -15.77 -4.52
CA ASN A 572 -11.26 -16.37 -4.84
C ASN A 572 -11.27 -17.06 -6.22
N VAL A 573 -10.37 -16.65 -7.09
CA VAL A 573 -10.17 -17.21 -8.44
C VAL A 573 -9.07 -18.28 -8.40
N ALA A 574 -9.20 -19.31 -9.25
CA ALA A 574 -8.17 -20.32 -9.42
C ALA A 574 -6.91 -19.73 -10.07
N VAL A 575 -5.76 -19.97 -9.44
CA VAL A 575 -4.43 -19.60 -9.95
C VAL A 575 -3.67 -20.90 -10.27
N ASP A 576 -3.00 -20.96 -11.42
CA ASP A 576 -2.19 -22.13 -11.82
C ASP A 576 -0.80 -22.15 -11.16
N ALA A 577 -0.05 -23.23 -11.39
CA ALA A 577 1.30 -23.41 -10.83
C ALA A 577 2.32 -22.39 -11.36
N GLN A 578 2.00 -21.68 -12.45
CA GLN A 578 2.80 -20.62 -13.07
C GLN A 578 2.34 -19.23 -12.61
N GLY A 579 1.34 -19.13 -11.72
CA GLY A 579 0.80 -17.87 -11.20
C GLY A 579 -0.27 -17.24 -12.09
N ARG A 580 -0.74 -17.90 -13.16
CA ARG A 580 -1.74 -17.35 -14.08
C ARG A 580 -3.15 -17.58 -13.56
N PHE A 581 -4.05 -16.66 -13.85
CA PHE A 581 -5.46 -16.77 -13.50
C PHE A 581 -6.36 -16.35 -14.66
N GLY A 582 -7.56 -16.92 -14.71
CA GLY A 582 -8.56 -16.61 -15.73
C GLY A 582 -9.97 -16.88 -15.21
N VAL A 583 -10.86 -15.88 -15.31
CA VAL A 583 -12.28 -15.99 -14.94
C VAL A 583 -13.13 -15.14 -15.87
N ARG A 584 -14.39 -15.53 -16.05
CA ARG A 584 -15.37 -14.80 -16.85
C ARG A 584 -16.42 -14.20 -15.94
N VAL A 585 -16.71 -12.90 -16.08
CA VAL A 585 -17.69 -12.19 -15.24
C VAL A 585 -18.86 -11.70 -16.05
N GLU A 586 -20.07 -11.85 -15.51
CA GLU A 586 -21.28 -11.29 -16.07
C GLU A 586 -21.32 -9.76 -15.90
N LEU A 587 -21.90 -9.10 -16.90
CA LEU A 587 -22.05 -7.64 -17.00
C LEU A 587 -23.54 -7.25 -17.06
N PRO A 588 -23.94 -6.13 -16.41
CA PRO A 588 -25.31 -5.61 -16.50
C PRO A 588 -25.69 -5.31 -17.96
N ALA A 589 -26.98 -5.39 -18.30
CA ALA A 589 -27.48 -5.35 -19.69
C ALA A 589 -26.90 -4.19 -20.52
N ASP A 590 -26.98 -2.99 -19.98
CA ASP A 590 -26.17 -1.82 -20.31
C ASP A 590 -25.64 -1.24 -18.99
N GLY A 591 -24.43 -0.67 -19.01
CA GLY A 591 -23.88 0.06 -17.85
C GLY A 591 -22.46 -0.36 -17.44
N GLU A 592 -22.04 0.15 -16.28
CA GLU A 592 -20.68 0.06 -15.77
C GLU A 592 -20.56 -0.95 -14.62
N LYS A 593 -19.51 -1.76 -14.65
CA LYS A 593 -19.07 -2.62 -13.56
C LYS A 593 -17.59 -2.35 -13.26
N THR A 594 -17.32 -1.78 -12.09
CA THR A 594 -15.95 -1.66 -11.58
C THR A 594 -15.60 -2.91 -10.79
N LEU A 595 -14.61 -3.65 -11.27
CA LEU A 595 -14.04 -4.82 -10.62
C LEU A 595 -12.91 -4.39 -9.67
N THR A 596 -12.78 -5.09 -8.54
CA THR A 596 -11.62 -4.98 -7.64
C THR A 596 -10.90 -6.32 -7.58
N LEU A 597 -9.69 -6.36 -8.14
CA LEU A 597 -8.79 -7.50 -8.08
C LEU A 597 -7.78 -7.30 -6.94
N VAL A 598 -7.53 -8.33 -6.13
CA VAL A 598 -6.52 -8.30 -5.06
C VAL A 598 -5.64 -9.54 -5.15
N ALA A 599 -4.36 -9.34 -5.45
CA ALA A 599 -3.33 -10.37 -5.41
C ALA A 599 -2.72 -10.48 -4.01
N ASN A 600 -2.64 -11.70 -3.48
CA ASN A 600 -2.08 -12.00 -2.17
C ASN A 600 -0.96 -13.03 -2.31
N ALA A 601 0.22 -12.75 -1.74
CA ALA A 601 1.35 -13.68 -1.77
C ALA A 601 2.24 -13.52 -0.51
N PRO A 602 1.82 -14.03 0.66
CA PRO A 602 2.57 -13.88 1.92
C PRO A 602 4.05 -14.30 1.80
N PRO A 603 4.99 -13.58 2.44
CA PRO A 603 4.80 -12.49 3.38
C PRO A 603 4.62 -11.09 2.74
N LEU A 604 4.36 -11.01 1.43
CA LEU A 604 4.19 -9.73 0.74
C LEU A 604 2.86 -9.07 1.10
N ALA A 605 2.86 -7.73 1.11
CA ALA A 605 1.66 -6.90 1.11
C ALA A 605 0.81 -7.20 -0.14
N PRO A 606 -0.53 -7.20 -0.05
CA PRO A 606 -1.39 -7.37 -1.21
C PRO A 606 -1.22 -6.27 -2.26
N ARG A 607 -1.55 -6.55 -3.52
CA ARG A 607 -1.65 -5.56 -4.60
C ARG A 607 -3.07 -5.51 -5.13
N THR A 608 -3.60 -4.29 -5.27
CA THR A 608 -4.99 -4.05 -5.67
C THR A 608 -5.05 -3.40 -7.06
N VAL A 609 -5.81 -4.00 -7.97
CA VAL A 609 -6.07 -3.43 -9.30
C VAL A 609 -7.57 -3.22 -9.46
N ARG A 610 -7.94 -2.03 -9.92
CA ARG A 610 -9.34 -1.71 -10.27
C ARG A 610 -9.48 -1.68 -11.79
N SER A 611 -10.52 -2.33 -12.30
CA SER A 611 -10.79 -2.44 -13.74
C SER A 611 -12.24 -2.07 -14.03
N LYS A 612 -12.47 -1.19 -15.01
CA LYS A 612 -13.77 -0.64 -15.38
C LYS A 612 -14.28 -1.29 -16.66
N LEU A 613 -15.33 -2.11 -16.56
CA LEU A 613 -15.99 -2.72 -17.72
C LEU A 613 -17.29 -1.97 -17.98
N VAL A 614 -17.47 -1.49 -19.21
CA VAL A 614 -18.67 -0.77 -19.64
C VAL A 614 -19.34 -1.58 -20.75
N ARG A 615 -20.50 -2.16 -20.46
CA ARG A 615 -21.31 -2.81 -21.48
C ARG A 615 -22.17 -1.76 -22.19
N VAL A 616 -22.18 -1.80 -23.51
CA VAL A 616 -22.88 -0.85 -24.38
C VAL A 616 -23.62 -1.56 -25.51
N ALA A 617 -24.86 -1.16 -25.79
CA ALA A 617 -25.63 -1.64 -26.95
C ALA A 617 -24.99 -1.37 -28.33
N SER A 618 -23.96 -0.50 -28.43
CA SER A 618 -23.21 -0.27 -29.68
C SER A 618 -21.82 0.30 -29.44
N LEU A 619 -20.79 -0.38 -29.95
CA LEU A 619 -19.41 0.09 -29.91
C LEU A 619 -19.19 1.35 -30.75
N ASP A 620 -19.87 1.52 -31.89
CA ASP A 620 -19.84 2.77 -32.69
C ASP A 620 -20.41 3.98 -31.93
N ALA A 621 -21.44 3.78 -31.08
CA ALA A 621 -21.99 4.84 -30.25
C ALA A 621 -21.04 5.23 -29.10
N ALA A 622 -20.40 4.24 -28.48
CA ALA A 622 -19.34 4.47 -27.49
C ALA A 622 -18.13 5.17 -28.12
N ALA A 623 -17.68 4.74 -29.31
CA ALA A 623 -16.58 5.37 -30.04
C ALA A 623 -16.84 6.86 -30.33
N LYS A 624 -18.03 7.24 -30.81
CA LYS A 624 -18.43 8.65 -30.99
C LYS A 624 -18.42 9.45 -29.68
N THR A 625 -18.77 8.80 -28.57
CA THR A 625 -18.75 9.39 -27.23
C THR A 625 -17.32 9.55 -26.69
N ILE A 626 -16.36 8.78 -27.21
CA ILE A 626 -14.92 8.95 -26.95
C ILE A 626 -14.32 10.00 -27.89
N ASP A 627 -14.66 10.01 -29.18
CA ASP A 627 -14.27 11.05 -30.17
C ASP A 627 -14.60 12.45 -29.65
N ALA A 628 -15.79 12.63 -29.05
CA ALA A 628 -16.23 13.89 -28.44
C ALA A 628 -15.36 14.40 -27.29
N LYS A 629 -14.49 13.55 -26.71
CA LYS A 629 -13.51 13.91 -25.67
C LYS A 629 -12.17 14.38 -26.26
N SER A 630 -12.05 14.47 -27.59
CA SER A 630 -10.84 14.87 -28.32
C SER A 630 -9.58 14.06 -27.93
N PRO A 631 -9.59 12.72 -28.14
CA PRO A 631 -8.44 11.87 -27.82
C PRO A 631 -7.20 12.27 -28.63
N LEU A 632 -6.01 12.13 -28.03
CA LEU A 632 -4.75 12.41 -28.72
C LEU A 632 -4.58 11.52 -29.96
N THR A 633 -4.30 12.11 -31.11
CA THR A 633 -3.92 11.39 -32.33
C THR A 633 -2.43 11.03 -32.32
N PHE A 634 -2.01 10.08 -33.16
CA PHE A 634 -0.61 9.65 -33.24
C PHE A 634 0.39 10.81 -33.36
N ASP A 635 0.11 11.83 -34.18
CA ASP A 635 0.96 13.02 -34.31
C ASP A 635 1.27 13.76 -32.99
N ALA A 636 0.41 13.64 -31.97
CA ALA A 636 0.54 14.33 -30.69
C ALA A 636 1.26 13.51 -29.59
N TYR A 637 1.49 12.21 -29.81
CA TYR A 637 2.18 11.33 -28.84
C TYR A 637 3.27 10.42 -29.44
N GLY A 638 3.30 10.23 -30.76
CA GLY A 638 4.15 9.23 -31.41
C GLY A 638 5.66 9.49 -31.30
N SER A 639 6.07 10.75 -31.10
CA SER A 639 7.47 11.14 -30.89
C SER A 639 7.91 11.15 -29.43
N ASP A 640 6.97 11.21 -28.49
CA ASP A 640 7.19 11.20 -27.05
C ASP A 640 5.91 10.69 -26.35
N PRO A 641 5.72 9.36 -26.27
CA PRO A 641 4.62 8.77 -25.52
C PRO A 641 4.90 8.79 -24.01
N GLY A 642 6.15 9.00 -23.59
CA GLY A 642 6.57 9.05 -22.19
C GLY A 642 5.94 10.21 -21.43
N SER A 643 5.94 11.43 -21.99
CA SER A 643 5.23 12.57 -21.40
C SER A 643 3.70 12.51 -21.53
N LYS A 644 3.16 11.45 -22.13
CA LYS A 644 1.73 11.27 -22.42
C LYS A 644 1.10 10.06 -21.71
N VAL A 645 1.85 9.36 -20.86
CA VAL A 645 1.35 8.19 -20.10
C VAL A 645 0.08 8.53 -19.33
N GLY A 646 -0.91 7.63 -19.39
CA GLY A 646 -2.23 7.75 -18.78
C GLY A 646 -3.24 8.63 -19.55
N GLN A 647 -2.79 9.41 -20.54
CA GLN A 647 -3.66 10.27 -21.35
C GLN A 647 -4.48 9.46 -22.37
N LEU A 648 -5.68 9.94 -22.68
CA LEU A 648 -6.60 9.32 -23.63
C LEU A 648 -6.12 9.56 -25.07
N ALA A 649 -5.96 8.48 -25.83
CA ALA A 649 -5.41 8.51 -27.19
C ALA A 649 -6.18 7.61 -28.16
N MET A 650 -5.96 7.84 -29.46
CA MET A 650 -6.60 7.16 -30.59
C MET A 650 -5.60 6.91 -31.72
N VAL A 651 -5.69 5.73 -32.33
CA VAL A 651 -5.03 5.38 -33.60
C VAL A 651 -6.07 4.87 -34.61
N ASP A 652 -6.02 5.33 -35.86
CA ASP A 652 -6.83 4.82 -36.98
C ASP A 652 -5.87 4.35 -38.08
N GLY A 653 -5.77 3.03 -38.23
CA GLY A 653 -4.62 2.41 -38.87
C GLY A 653 -4.92 1.11 -39.60
N GLU A 654 -3.89 0.53 -40.18
CA GLU A 654 -3.89 -0.81 -40.75
C GLU A 654 -3.13 -1.76 -39.81
N VAL A 655 -3.61 -2.99 -39.67
CA VAL A 655 -3.02 -3.99 -38.77
C VAL A 655 -1.84 -4.68 -39.46
N GLN A 656 -0.64 -4.59 -38.88
CA GLN A 656 0.60 -5.18 -39.41
C GLN A 656 1.01 -6.50 -38.72
N ASP A 657 0.69 -6.68 -37.44
CA ASP A 657 0.87 -7.94 -36.69
C ASP A 657 -0.33 -8.15 -35.76
N VAL A 658 -0.70 -9.41 -35.49
CA VAL A 658 -1.81 -9.81 -34.60
C VAL A 658 -1.39 -11.01 -33.76
N ARG A 659 -1.59 -10.91 -32.45
CA ARG A 659 -1.39 -12.00 -31.51
C ARG A 659 -2.61 -12.07 -30.59
N VAL A 660 -3.45 -13.08 -30.82
CA VAL A 660 -4.58 -13.38 -29.93
C VAL A 660 -4.05 -14.23 -28.78
N GLY A 661 -4.12 -13.70 -27.56
CA GLY A 661 -3.79 -14.40 -26.33
C GLY A 661 -5.04 -15.01 -25.69
N GLN A 662 -4.90 -15.55 -24.48
CA GLN A 662 -6.06 -15.97 -23.69
C GLN A 662 -6.77 -14.72 -23.16
N GLY A 663 -7.98 -14.47 -23.63
CA GLY A 663 -8.82 -13.36 -23.21
C GLY A 663 -8.50 -11.99 -23.80
N HIS A 664 -7.40 -11.81 -24.54
CA HIS A 664 -6.92 -10.51 -25.03
C HIS A 664 -6.36 -10.57 -26.47
N THR A 665 -6.22 -9.41 -27.11
CA THR A 665 -5.61 -9.29 -28.46
C THR A 665 -4.54 -8.20 -28.46
N VAL A 666 -3.31 -8.55 -28.84
CA VAL A 666 -2.23 -7.59 -29.12
C VAL A 666 -2.13 -7.37 -30.63
N MET A 667 -2.06 -6.11 -31.05
CA MET A 667 -1.90 -5.70 -32.44
C MET A 667 -0.71 -4.75 -32.60
N ALA A 668 -0.01 -4.83 -33.73
CA ALA A 668 0.81 -3.73 -34.23
C ALA A 668 -0.01 -2.98 -35.28
N VAL A 669 -0.28 -1.69 -35.03
CA VAL A 669 -1.17 -0.85 -35.85
C VAL A 669 -0.40 0.29 -36.48
N GLU A 670 -0.42 0.40 -37.80
CA GLU A 670 0.23 1.45 -38.57
C GLU A 670 -0.74 2.62 -38.84
N ASP A 671 -0.44 3.82 -38.33
CA ASP A 671 -1.33 4.99 -38.45
C ASP A 671 -1.38 5.55 -39.88
N LYS A 672 -2.56 5.47 -40.49
CA LYS A 672 -2.78 5.80 -41.92
C LYS A 672 -2.42 7.24 -42.29
N LYS A 673 -2.51 8.18 -41.36
CA LYS A 673 -2.23 9.60 -41.62
C LYS A 673 -0.73 9.85 -41.53
N SER A 674 -0.15 9.42 -40.42
CA SER A 674 1.21 9.75 -40.00
C SER A 674 2.27 9.15 -40.94
N CYS A 675 2.08 7.90 -41.39
CA CYS A 675 3.00 7.24 -42.35
C CYS A 675 3.16 8.02 -43.65
N THR A 676 2.09 8.61 -44.17
CA THR A 676 2.12 9.30 -45.46
C THR A 676 2.89 10.63 -45.40
N ALA A 677 2.97 11.24 -44.21
CA ALA A 677 3.57 12.54 -43.99
C ALA A 677 5.04 12.46 -43.50
N LYS A 678 5.43 11.38 -42.81
CA LYS A 678 6.71 11.28 -42.10
C LYS A 678 7.40 9.94 -42.39
N LYS A 679 8.68 9.99 -42.78
CA LYS A 679 9.57 8.81 -42.96
C LYS A 679 10.03 8.19 -41.62
N GLY A 680 9.14 8.14 -40.63
CA GLY A 680 9.40 7.55 -39.31
C GLY A 680 8.46 6.38 -39.05
N ALA A 681 8.79 5.53 -38.06
CA ALA A 681 7.91 4.45 -37.66
C ALA A 681 6.64 5.00 -37.02
N CYS A 682 5.52 4.93 -37.73
CA CYS A 682 4.20 5.36 -37.24
C CYS A 682 3.35 4.15 -36.82
N VAL A 683 3.99 3.18 -36.16
CA VAL A 683 3.38 1.96 -35.65
C VAL A 683 3.12 2.11 -34.15
N VAL A 684 1.98 1.62 -33.66
CA VAL A 684 1.57 1.60 -32.26
C VAL A 684 1.34 0.15 -31.84
N ARG A 685 1.81 -0.25 -30.65
CA ARG A 685 1.34 -1.49 -30.03
C ARG A 685 0.00 -1.21 -29.35
N VAL A 686 -1.04 -1.94 -29.71
CA VAL A 686 -2.36 -1.86 -29.08
C VAL A 686 -2.63 -3.18 -28.36
N VAL A 687 -2.82 -3.11 -27.04
CA VAL A 687 -3.21 -4.25 -26.20
C VAL A 687 -4.68 -4.08 -25.83
N HIS A 688 -5.55 -4.95 -26.33
CA HIS A 688 -7.00 -4.87 -26.10
C HIS A 688 -7.49 -6.04 -25.24
N GLY A 689 -8.25 -5.72 -24.20
CA GLY A 689 -8.74 -6.66 -23.18
C GLY A 689 -9.80 -7.67 -23.61
N GLU A 690 -9.95 -7.93 -24.92
CA GLU A 690 -10.79 -9.00 -25.46
C GLU A 690 -10.15 -9.73 -26.63
N GLU A 691 -10.55 -10.99 -26.83
CA GLU A 691 -10.38 -11.72 -28.08
C GLU A 691 -11.30 -11.11 -29.17
N ILE A 692 -10.68 -10.50 -30.19
CA ILE A 692 -11.37 -9.93 -31.36
C ILE A 692 -10.90 -10.59 -32.64
N LYS A 693 -11.81 -10.76 -33.61
CA LYS A 693 -11.48 -11.30 -34.93
C LYS A 693 -10.92 -10.19 -35.79
N VAL A 694 -9.60 -10.19 -35.96
CA VAL A 694 -8.83 -9.22 -36.75
C VAL A 694 -7.66 -9.92 -37.43
N ALA A 695 -7.35 -9.53 -38.66
CA ALA A 695 -6.26 -10.06 -39.47
C ALA A 695 -5.30 -8.95 -39.91
N ARG A 696 -4.11 -9.33 -40.37
CA ARG A 696 -3.19 -8.40 -41.04
C ARG A 696 -3.84 -7.81 -42.29
N GLY A 697 -3.73 -6.49 -42.46
CA GLY A 697 -4.39 -5.74 -43.53
C GLY A 697 -5.79 -5.24 -43.19
N ASP A 698 -6.39 -5.66 -42.07
CA ASP A 698 -7.66 -5.08 -41.63
C ASP A 698 -7.48 -3.63 -41.17
N SER A 699 -8.50 -2.82 -41.40
CA SER A 699 -8.58 -1.47 -40.84
C SER A 699 -9.06 -1.52 -39.40
N VAL A 700 -8.33 -0.85 -38.51
CA VAL A 700 -8.66 -0.77 -37.09
C VAL A 700 -8.73 0.69 -36.65
N ARG A 701 -9.67 1.00 -35.74
CA ARG A 701 -9.60 2.19 -34.90
C ARG A 701 -9.61 1.76 -33.44
N ALA A 702 -8.56 2.12 -32.71
CA ALA A 702 -8.42 1.81 -31.30
C ALA A 702 -8.38 3.10 -30.48
N TYR A 703 -9.10 3.11 -29.36
CA TYR A 703 -9.11 4.15 -28.35
C TYR A 703 -8.58 3.56 -27.04
N GLY A 704 -7.76 4.32 -26.31
CA GLY A 704 -7.09 3.76 -25.14
C GLY A 704 -6.31 4.77 -24.31
N ARG A 705 -5.51 4.26 -23.38
CA ARG A 705 -4.56 5.06 -22.59
C ARG A 705 -3.13 4.65 -22.90
N ILE A 706 -2.28 5.65 -23.14
CA ILE A 706 -0.85 5.44 -23.42
C ILE A 706 -0.20 4.87 -22.16
N GLN A 707 0.48 3.73 -22.26
CA GLN A 707 1.25 3.15 -21.15
C GLN A 707 2.73 3.54 -21.22
N GLY A 708 3.22 3.94 -22.39
CA GLY A 708 4.61 4.37 -22.61
C GLY A 708 5.13 3.86 -23.95
N THR A 709 6.25 3.14 -23.93
CA THR A 709 6.87 2.51 -25.10
C THR A 709 6.95 0.99 -24.96
N ALA A 710 6.73 0.27 -26.06
CA ALA A 710 7.01 -1.16 -26.18
C ALA A 710 8.04 -1.40 -27.30
N THR A 711 8.78 -2.51 -27.21
CA THR A 711 9.74 -2.89 -28.26
C THR A 711 9.10 -3.84 -29.27
N LEU A 712 9.10 -3.48 -30.55
CA LEU A 712 8.70 -4.31 -31.68
C LEU A 712 9.85 -4.38 -32.68
N ASN A 713 10.31 -5.60 -33.01
CA ASN A 713 11.42 -5.83 -33.96
C ASN A 713 12.70 -5.02 -33.65
N GLY A 714 12.99 -4.80 -32.36
CA GLY A 714 14.13 -3.99 -31.89
C GLY A 714 13.89 -2.47 -31.87
N GLN A 715 12.76 -1.99 -32.37
CA GLN A 715 12.38 -0.58 -32.34
C GLN A 715 11.43 -0.27 -31.18
N MET A 716 11.68 0.83 -30.47
CA MET A 716 10.71 1.40 -29.52
C MET A 716 9.56 2.05 -30.28
N ILE A 717 8.33 1.66 -29.96
CA ILE A 717 7.08 2.22 -30.49
C ILE A 717 6.13 2.60 -29.34
N PRO A 718 5.19 3.54 -29.52
CA PRO A 718 4.18 3.85 -28.51
C PRO A 718 3.32 2.63 -28.15
N ASP A 719 2.97 2.53 -26.88
CA ASP A 719 2.13 1.46 -26.33
C ASP A 719 0.79 1.99 -25.81
N LEU A 720 -0.31 1.36 -26.24
CA LEU A 720 -1.68 1.79 -26.02
C LEU A 720 -2.53 0.66 -25.41
N GLU A 721 -3.00 0.87 -24.19
CA GLU A 721 -4.01 0.03 -23.54
C GLU A 721 -5.38 0.35 -24.16
N GLY A 722 -5.82 -0.48 -25.11
CA GLY A 722 -6.99 -0.28 -25.94
C GLY A 722 -8.30 -0.60 -25.23
N ALA A 723 -8.94 0.44 -24.69
CA ALA A 723 -10.24 0.35 -24.03
C ALA A 723 -11.42 0.12 -24.99
N LEU A 724 -11.33 0.57 -26.23
CA LEU A 724 -12.33 0.27 -27.28
C LEU A 724 -11.63 0.05 -28.60
N VAL A 725 -11.98 -1.03 -29.32
CA VAL A 725 -11.46 -1.32 -30.66
C VAL A 725 -12.62 -1.57 -31.63
N LEU A 726 -12.63 -0.82 -32.74
CA LEU A 726 -13.47 -1.07 -33.90
C LEU A 726 -12.61 -1.71 -35.00
N THR A 727 -13.05 -2.82 -35.56
CA THR A 727 -12.39 -3.46 -36.72
C THR A 727 -13.27 -3.37 -37.96
N LYS A 728 -12.61 -3.30 -39.12
CA LYS A 728 -13.23 -3.27 -40.44
C LYS A 728 -12.39 -4.09 -41.39
N ALA A 729 -12.96 -5.21 -41.84
CA ALA A 729 -12.30 -6.14 -42.73
C ALA A 729 -11.71 -5.45 -43.98
N ALA A 730 -10.52 -5.88 -44.39
CA ALA A 730 -9.90 -5.45 -45.63
C ALA A 730 -10.86 -5.65 -46.83
N LYS A 731 -10.94 -4.66 -47.72
CA LYS A 731 -11.58 -4.86 -49.03
C LYS A 731 -10.65 -5.74 -49.88
N LYS A 732 -11.06 -6.99 -50.09
CA LYS A 732 -10.46 -7.90 -51.08
C LYS A 732 -10.86 -7.51 -52.50
#